data_AF-A0A1Y3E7J2-F1
#
_entry.id   AF-A0A1Y3E7J2-F1
#
_cell.length_a   1.000
_cell.length_b   1.000
_cell.length_c   1.000
_cell.angle_alpha   90.00
_cell.angle_beta   90.00
_cell.angle_gamma   90.00
#
_symmetry.space_group_name_H-M   'P 1'
#
loop_
_entity.id
_entity.type
_entity.pdbx_description
1 polymer ?
#
loop_
_entity_poly.entity_id
_entity_poly.type
_entity_poly.pdbx_seq_one_letter_code
_entity_poly.pdbx_strand_id
1 'polypeptide(L)'
;ITIDFIFIINFSFLLYHSSCTACVQSRWHCDWCLEDNLCVRDSGTCPNQVRISHNDQLWLVPSQLHDNNKNDTAKNTALLSNTCPHVNVKTPFEVLLPENYPTAVSVPVVNMDKLNLGNDDMVICETEVEGQAVRVRGSLSENGKTLLCEEYAYSYDAPLPSVATELHLQTGKGTKIDKLKAVLYKCELMGSDCSGCLSLDRRYKCAWCDGGCRLRKRCSDQTAILYPQSSAVCPAPVIEDIFPTQGPIEGGTHVEIIGHDLGLRQSDVDQRVSVAGVPCRVTEYHTSEKIVCVTDASPSDSLSGPVVVDMEMGRRGRSQLHFTFTDPKVTGYHPTTGPQSGGTEFVITGEHLLEASVVDVHIGAMPCHVRRDKSTSRNLVCITSAAPAPNITAERILVQLDRASRTLAGPFFYAADPVISSISPKDGFRSGGRRLLIHGQQLNSIQKPMMYLINRNGLKQSEASICQVLNSTTMLCPSPALIPGSDRLKRASDEWKTSTIGSISNSRRYDVGFLMDNVETVRHLGSEFGFTIFSDPIYYAFPGGVKVHRGSGPLVIEGSNLNSASSINDVTVLVGDHRCNVTLLGSTQLICLLSSSELGPVSIRVGNLQFELGKLILEDGQTNMALLGGLVGGCCSLAFLVIVGAAIWWRNKSTLAEKEYRRIQLQMDNLESNVRQECKEAFAELQTDMSDLTSDLVALGIPYRSQIDFINRVLFKEEHRSILQMSTGKIENSATVKNALIHFEQLLMNRQFVVSWVRTLEGQPSFAAPDKVYVGSLLTAAMMNNMQYLTEVVIALLRQLIARAGLEKHPQVMLRRTESVVEKMLANWIALCLYEYLQGPSGSSLFLLFKALKHQTEKGPVDAVTFDARYSLSEDRLLKEQIDYETLYFKIIPPKLGDNATPTETVICRVLSCDSIRQLKSKILDCLYKNTAFSSRPTVHDIDLGMCCVVYL
;
A
#
# COMPACT_ATOMS: atom_id res chain seq x y z
N ILE A 1 14.70 5.65 13.55
CA ILE A 1 13.96 4.59 14.25
C ILE A 1 14.99 3.59 14.78
N THR A 2 15.48 3.80 15.99
CA THR A 2 16.04 2.73 16.81
C THR A 2 14.85 1.92 17.31
N ILE A 3 14.54 0.82 16.62
CA ILE A 3 13.65 -0.19 17.19
C ILE A 3 14.49 -0.89 18.24
N ASP A 4 14.36 -0.47 19.50
CA ASP A 4 14.85 -1.22 20.63
C ASP A 4 14.04 -2.52 20.70
N PHE A 5 14.57 -3.55 20.03
CA PHE A 5 14.10 -4.91 20.24
C PHE A 5 14.54 -5.33 21.64
N ILE A 6 13.67 -5.13 22.63
CA ILE A 6 13.74 -5.85 23.89
C ILE A 6 13.39 -7.31 23.57
N PHE A 7 14.41 -8.09 23.24
CA PHE A 7 14.28 -9.53 23.15
C PHE A 7 14.16 -10.10 24.57
N ILE A 8 12.94 -10.34 25.02
CA ILE A 8 12.69 -11.29 26.11
C ILE A 8 12.86 -12.69 25.51
N ILE A 9 14.09 -13.19 25.47
CA ILE A 9 14.37 -14.57 25.08
C ILE A 9 14.03 -15.45 26.27
N ASN A 10 12.82 -16.01 26.29
CA ASN A 10 12.51 -17.15 27.13
C ASN A 10 13.23 -18.38 26.53
N PHE A 11 14.37 -18.74 27.11
CA PHE A 11 15.12 -19.95 26.77
C PHE A 11 14.36 -21.20 27.25
N SER A 12 14.02 -22.12 26.36
CA SER A 12 13.81 -23.56 26.67
C SER A 12 13.84 -24.38 25.36
N PHE A 13 14.86 -25.24 25.18
CA PHE A 13 14.92 -26.20 24.08
C PHE A 13 14.90 -27.65 24.61
N LEU A 14 14.27 -28.54 23.84
CA LEU A 14 14.14 -30.01 23.98
C LEU A 14 12.95 -30.59 24.78
N LEU A 15 11.82 -29.90 24.78
CA LEU A 15 10.50 -30.43 25.17
C LEU A 15 9.40 -30.02 24.19
N TYR A 16 9.72 -30.06 22.89
CA TYR A 16 8.96 -29.28 21.90
C TYR A 16 7.51 -29.74 21.71
N HIS A 17 7.23 -31.02 21.95
CA HIS A 17 5.85 -31.49 22.04
C HIS A 17 5.37 -31.31 23.47
N SER A 18 4.50 -30.33 23.69
CA SER A 18 3.84 -30.07 24.98
C SER A 18 2.61 -30.96 25.21
N SER A 19 2.24 -31.77 24.22
CA SER A 19 1.12 -32.72 24.29
C SER A 19 1.55 -34.11 23.82
N CYS A 20 0.95 -35.12 24.44
CA CYS A 20 1.18 -36.54 24.14
C CYS A 20 0.89 -36.85 22.66
N THR A 21 -0.20 -36.31 22.11
CA THR A 21 -0.62 -36.52 20.72
C THR A 21 0.42 -36.02 19.72
N ALA A 22 0.93 -34.80 19.92
CA ALA A 22 1.94 -34.22 19.03
C ALA A 22 3.28 -34.97 19.12
N CYS A 23 3.62 -35.52 20.29
CA CYS A 23 4.83 -36.31 20.49
C CYS A 23 4.78 -37.65 19.72
N VAL A 24 3.71 -38.42 19.94
CA VAL A 24 3.57 -39.78 19.40
C VAL A 24 3.20 -39.79 17.91
N GLN A 25 2.49 -38.76 17.43
CA GLN A 25 2.19 -38.57 16.00
C GLN A 25 3.32 -37.86 15.23
N SER A 26 4.39 -37.45 15.92
CA SER A 26 5.50 -36.79 15.25
C SER A 26 6.15 -37.74 14.25
N ARG A 27 6.78 -37.17 13.21
CA ARG A 27 7.51 -37.95 12.19
C ARG A 27 8.74 -38.67 12.76
N TRP A 28 9.06 -38.41 14.03
CA TRP A 28 10.20 -38.94 14.77
C TRP A 28 9.71 -39.98 15.76
N HIS A 29 10.41 -41.11 15.91
CA HIS A 29 10.02 -42.16 16.85
C HIS A 29 10.27 -41.66 18.29
N CYS A 30 9.24 -41.09 18.91
CA CYS A 30 9.29 -40.50 20.23
C CYS A 30 8.24 -41.14 21.14
N ASP A 31 8.62 -41.37 22.40
CA ASP A 31 7.77 -41.92 23.45
C ASP A 31 7.33 -40.78 24.40
N TRP A 32 6.10 -40.86 24.90
CA TRP A 32 5.59 -39.92 25.90
C TRP A 32 5.66 -40.53 27.30
N CYS A 33 6.38 -39.87 28.22
CA CYS A 33 6.37 -40.21 29.64
C CYS A 33 5.15 -39.54 30.30
N LEU A 34 4.15 -40.33 30.73
CA LEU A 34 2.87 -39.82 31.25
C LEU A 34 2.99 -39.05 32.58
N GLU A 35 3.86 -39.49 33.48
CA GLU A 35 3.99 -38.86 34.81
C GLU A 35 4.91 -37.63 34.82
N ASP A 36 5.97 -37.66 33.99
CA ASP A 36 6.93 -36.57 33.88
C ASP A 36 6.52 -35.53 32.83
N ASN A 37 5.56 -35.87 31.97
CA ASN A 37 5.02 -35.00 30.94
C ASN A 37 6.08 -34.56 29.90
N LEU A 38 6.98 -35.48 29.58
CA LEU A 38 8.13 -35.26 28.70
C LEU A 38 8.01 -36.13 27.45
N CYS A 39 8.22 -35.51 26.29
CA CYS A 39 8.44 -36.24 25.04
C CYS A 39 9.91 -36.63 24.94
N VAL A 40 10.20 -37.93 24.90
CA VAL A 40 11.56 -38.46 24.96
C VAL A 40 11.80 -39.38 23.76
N ARG A 41 13.00 -39.30 23.18
CA ARG A 41 13.35 -40.08 21.99
C ARG A 41 13.78 -41.52 22.31
N ASP A 42 14.27 -41.76 23.52
CA ASP A 42 14.85 -43.04 23.91
C ASP A 42 14.06 -43.70 25.05
N SER A 43 13.70 -44.96 24.82
CA SER A 43 12.82 -45.76 25.68
C SER A 43 13.40 -46.02 27.08
N GLY A 44 14.68 -45.76 27.31
CA GLY A 44 15.37 -45.95 28.59
C GLY A 44 15.25 -44.77 29.59
N THR A 45 14.75 -43.62 29.15
CA THR A 45 14.90 -42.35 29.89
C THR A 45 13.66 -41.87 30.66
N CYS A 46 12.52 -42.58 30.60
CA CYS A 46 11.39 -42.29 31.51
C CYS A 46 11.66 -42.94 32.88
N PRO A 47 11.85 -42.17 33.96
CA PRO A 47 12.14 -42.70 35.29
C PRO A 47 11.01 -43.56 35.86
N ASN A 48 9.75 -43.30 35.50
CA ASN A 48 8.58 -44.10 35.91
C ASN A 48 7.98 -44.88 34.72
N GLN A 49 7.48 -46.10 34.99
CA GLN A 49 7.26 -47.16 33.98
C GLN A 49 6.01 -46.97 33.09
N VAL A 50 5.15 -45.98 33.29
CA VAL A 50 3.94 -45.79 32.47
C VAL A 50 4.25 -44.96 31.22
N ARG A 51 4.22 -45.61 30.06
CA ARG A 51 4.73 -45.09 28.79
C ARG A 51 3.69 -45.26 27.68
N ILE A 52 3.67 -44.34 26.74
CA ILE A 52 2.93 -44.49 25.48
C ILE A 52 3.94 -44.48 24.35
N SER A 53 4.16 -45.65 23.74
CA SER A 53 5.13 -45.84 22.66
C SER A 53 4.45 -45.98 21.29
N HIS A 54 5.19 -45.66 20.24
CA HIS A 54 4.76 -45.90 18.86
C HIS A 54 4.61 -47.40 18.51
N ASN A 55 5.10 -48.32 19.34
CA ASN A 55 5.29 -49.74 18.96
C ASN A 55 4.42 -50.76 19.73
N ASP A 56 3.48 -50.33 20.57
CA ASP A 56 2.56 -51.25 21.24
C ASP A 56 1.43 -51.73 20.32
N GLN A 57 1.79 -52.42 19.23
CA GLN A 57 0.93 -53.44 18.64
C GLN A 57 1.44 -54.81 19.12
N LEU A 58 0.73 -55.38 20.10
CA LEU A 58 0.89 -56.78 20.47
C LEU A 58 0.55 -57.68 19.27
N TRP A 59 1.61 -58.23 18.69
CA TRP A 59 1.76 -59.55 18.06
C TRP A 59 0.55 -60.17 17.36
N LEU A 60 0.65 -60.31 16.03
CA LEU A 60 0.29 -61.54 15.29
C LEU A 60 1.04 -61.55 13.94
N VAL A 61 2.06 -62.40 13.85
CA VAL A 61 2.71 -62.85 12.59
C VAL A 61 2.13 -64.26 12.37
N PRO A 62 1.72 -64.73 11.15
CA PRO A 62 2.73 -64.97 10.12
C PRO A 62 2.35 -64.97 8.63
N SER A 63 3.37 -64.59 7.85
CA SER A 63 3.85 -65.20 6.59
C SER A 63 3.02 -65.13 5.32
N GLN A 64 3.73 -64.83 4.22
CA GLN A 64 3.36 -64.85 2.80
C GLN A 64 2.58 -63.62 2.34
N LEU A 65 3.28 -62.69 1.66
CA LEU A 65 2.92 -62.21 0.32
C LEU A 65 3.83 -61.02 -0.05
N HIS A 66 4.69 -61.26 -1.04
CA HIS A 66 5.11 -60.21 -1.97
C HIS A 66 3.86 -59.54 -2.51
N ASP A 67 3.66 -58.24 -2.27
CA ASP A 67 3.33 -57.34 -3.37
C ASP A 67 3.42 -55.85 -3.02
N ASN A 68 3.74 -55.07 -4.05
CA ASN A 68 3.82 -53.62 -4.05
C ASN A 68 2.42 -53.01 -3.85
N ASN A 69 2.17 -52.28 -2.76
CA ASN A 69 1.11 -51.27 -2.77
C ASN A 69 1.31 -50.13 -1.76
N LYS A 70 1.18 -48.90 -2.25
CA LYS A 70 1.54 -47.63 -1.61
C LYS A 70 0.41 -46.99 -0.78
N ASN A 71 -0.59 -47.76 -0.34
CA ASN A 71 -1.84 -47.20 0.21
C ASN A 71 -2.17 -47.54 1.69
N ASP A 72 -1.29 -48.19 2.45
CA ASP A 72 -1.59 -48.61 3.84
C ASP A 72 -1.09 -47.68 4.96
N THR A 73 -0.44 -46.55 4.64
CA THR A 73 0.04 -45.60 5.67
C THR A 73 -1.07 -44.80 6.36
N ALA A 74 -2.26 -44.71 5.77
CA ALA A 74 -3.39 -43.93 6.32
C ALA A 74 -4.26 -44.71 7.32
N LYS A 75 -4.28 -46.05 7.29
CA LYS A 75 -5.07 -46.86 8.24
C LYS A 75 -4.34 -47.12 9.55
N ASN A 76 -3.00 -47.22 9.51
CA ASN A 76 -2.19 -47.43 10.71
C ASN A 76 -2.00 -46.15 11.54
N THR A 77 -2.11 -44.96 10.95
CA THR A 77 -2.00 -43.66 11.67
C THR A 77 -3.24 -43.35 12.53
N ALA A 78 -4.40 -43.94 12.24
CA ALA A 78 -5.62 -43.74 13.02
C ALA A 78 -5.72 -44.65 14.26
N LEU A 79 -4.97 -45.77 14.32
CA LEU A 79 -4.99 -46.68 15.47
C LEU A 79 -4.10 -46.22 16.64
N LEU A 80 -3.03 -45.47 16.36
CA LEU A 80 -2.05 -45.05 17.38
C LEU A 80 -2.45 -43.79 18.16
N SER A 81 -3.42 -43.00 17.70
CA SER A 81 -3.92 -41.83 18.45
C SER A 81 -4.83 -42.19 19.63
N ASN A 82 -5.28 -43.45 19.71
CA ASN A 82 -6.23 -43.93 20.73
C ASN A 82 -5.58 -44.32 22.06
N THR A 83 -4.31 -44.00 22.29
CA THR A 83 -3.59 -44.34 23.53
C THR A 83 -3.26 -43.15 24.43
N CYS A 84 -3.20 -41.92 23.90
CA CYS A 84 -2.97 -40.68 24.65
C CYS A 84 -4.24 -40.14 25.33
N PRO A 85 -4.13 -39.50 26.51
CA PRO A 85 -5.21 -38.70 27.08
C PRO A 85 -5.48 -37.49 26.18
N HIS A 86 -6.70 -37.36 25.68
CA HIS A 86 -7.08 -36.26 24.79
C HIS A 86 -8.58 -35.96 24.91
N VAL A 87 -8.98 -34.80 24.42
CA VAL A 87 -10.39 -34.41 24.33
C VAL A 87 -11.04 -35.18 23.18
N ASN A 88 -12.23 -35.75 23.42
CA ASN A 88 -12.96 -36.50 22.40
C ASN A 88 -13.65 -35.55 21.40
N VAL A 89 -12.96 -35.17 20.33
CA VAL A 89 -13.50 -34.26 19.30
C VAL A 89 -14.18 -35.06 18.17
N LYS A 90 -15.41 -35.54 18.39
CA LYS A 90 -16.22 -36.16 17.31
C LYS A 90 -16.81 -35.13 16.34
N THR A 91 -16.95 -33.87 16.78
CA THR A 91 -17.36 -32.68 16.02
C THR A 91 -16.60 -31.48 16.61
N PRO A 92 -16.28 -30.42 15.85
CA PRO A 92 -15.61 -29.23 16.40
C PRO A 92 -16.45 -28.64 17.54
N PHE A 93 -16.01 -28.89 18.76
CA PHE A 93 -16.67 -28.49 19.99
C PHE A 93 -16.04 -27.18 20.47
N GLU A 94 -16.82 -26.10 20.48
CA GLU A 94 -16.39 -24.78 20.97
C GLU A 94 -17.06 -24.50 22.31
N VAL A 95 -16.26 -24.11 23.30
CA VAL A 95 -16.76 -23.74 24.62
C VAL A 95 -17.22 -22.28 24.59
N LEU A 96 -18.50 -22.02 24.87
CA LEU A 96 -19.04 -20.67 24.91
C LEU A 96 -19.12 -20.19 26.37
N LEU A 97 -18.43 -19.10 26.67
CA LEU A 97 -18.32 -18.51 28.02
C LEU A 97 -18.96 -17.12 28.02
N PRO A 98 -20.15 -16.95 28.61
CA PRO A 98 -20.76 -15.63 28.75
C PRO A 98 -19.98 -14.78 29.75
N GLU A 99 -19.86 -13.49 29.48
CA GLU A 99 -19.22 -12.55 30.38
C GLU A 99 -19.94 -12.45 31.74
N ASN A 100 -19.17 -12.37 32.82
CA ASN A 100 -19.61 -12.10 34.19
C ASN A 100 -20.73 -13.02 34.68
N TYR A 101 -20.77 -14.25 34.17
CA TYR A 101 -21.74 -15.25 34.57
C TYR A 101 -21.05 -16.58 34.92
N PRO A 102 -21.29 -17.14 36.13
CA PRO A 102 -20.67 -18.38 36.55
C PRO A 102 -21.15 -19.54 35.66
N THR A 103 -20.21 -20.15 34.93
CA THR A 103 -20.51 -21.28 34.03
C THR A 103 -19.60 -22.46 34.32
N ALA A 104 -20.21 -23.63 34.54
CA ALA A 104 -19.49 -24.90 34.59
C ALA A 104 -19.23 -25.39 33.16
N VAL A 105 -18.02 -25.88 32.91
CA VAL A 105 -17.59 -26.37 31.59
C VAL A 105 -17.46 -27.88 31.62
N SER A 106 -18.28 -28.58 30.83
CA SER A 106 -18.19 -30.04 30.68
C SER A 106 -17.42 -30.40 29.41
N VAL A 107 -16.30 -31.11 29.55
CA VAL A 107 -15.42 -31.50 28.45
C VAL A 107 -15.40 -33.02 28.29
N PRO A 108 -15.72 -33.58 27.11
CA PRO A 108 -15.60 -35.02 26.87
C PRO A 108 -14.13 -35.42 26.68
N VAL A 109 -13.67 -36.45 27.39
CA VAL A 109 -12.25 -36.86 27.44
C VAL A 109 -12.10 -38.37 27.24
N VAL A 110 -10.95 -38.82 26.74
CA VAL A 110 -10.62 -40.23 26.47
C VAL A 110 -9.26 -40.56 27.10
N ASN A 111 -9.09 -41.80 27.58
CA ASN A 111 -7.85 -42.34 28.15
C ASN A 111 -7.29 -41.56 29.37
N MET A 112 -8.17 -40.94 30.16
CA MET A 112 -7.79 -40.22 31.38
C MET A 112 -7.36 -41.16 32.51
N ASP A 113 -7.78 -42.42 32.46
CA ASP A 113 -7.45 -43.53 33.36
C ASP A 113 -5.96 -43.92 33.35
N LYS A 114 -5.22 -43.53 32.31
CA LYS A 114 -3.77 -43.78 32.19
C LYS A 114 -2.90 -42.75 32.91
N LEU A 115 -3.49 -41.63 33.33
CA LEU A 115 -2.82 -40.68 34.21
C LEU A 115 -2.91 -41.27 35.61
N ASN A 116 -1.76 -41.63 36.20
CA ASN A 116 -1.69 -42.15 37.56
C ASN A 116 -1.96 -41.00 38.56
N LEU A 117 -3.23 -40.63 38.64
CA LEU A 117 -3.76 -39.62 39.55
C LEU A 117 -3.73 -40.25 40.94
N GLY A 118 -2.62 -40.07 41.66
CA GLY A 118 -2.56 -40.39 43.08
C GLY A 118 -3.55 -39.54 43.89
N ASN A 119 -3.61 -39.74 45.22
CA ASN A 119 -4.55 -39.11 46.17
C ASN A 119 -4.74 -37.57 46.13
N ASP A 120 -4.04 -36.81 45.27
CA ASP A 120 -4.26 -35.37 45.00
C ASP A 120 -5.03 -35.18 43.67
N ASP A 121 -6.31 -35.57 43.69
CA ASP A 121 -7.27 -35.48 42.59
C ASP A 121 -7.60 -34.03 42.21
N MET A 122 -6.79 -33.39 41.37
CA MET A 122 -7.20 -32.10 40.80
C MET A 122 -6.73 -31.92 39.37
N VAL A 123 -7.68 -31.88 38.44
CA VAL A 123 -7.45 -31.28 37.12
C VAL A 123 -7.74 -29.79 37.25
N ILE A 124 -7.00 -28.95 36.54
CA ILE A 124 -7.13 -27.50 36.51
C ILE A 124 -7.47 -27.11 35.07
N CYS A 125 -8.56 -26.38 34.93
CA CYS A 125 -8.98 -25.76 33.68
C CYS A 125 -8.43 -24.33 33.67
N GLU A 126 -7.42 -24.07 32.84
CA GLU A 126 -6.78 -22.76 32.73
C GLU A 126 -7.21 -22.07 31.42
N THR A 127 -7.70 -20.84 31.51
CA THR A 127 -8.01 -19.98 30.35
C THR A 127 -7.23 -18.69 30.44
N GLU A 128 -6.67 -18.23 29.33
CA GLU A 128 -5.99 -16.94 29.26
C GLU A 128 -6.94 -15.86 28.73
N VAL A 129 -7.17 -14.82 29.52
CA VAL A 129 -8.04 -13.69 29.14
C VAL A 129 -7.22 -12.42 29.28
N GLU A 130 -6.95 -11.73 28.16
CA GLU A 130 -6.19 -10.47 28.10
C GLU A 130 -4.81 -10.52 28.83
N GLY A 131 -4.14 -11.67 28.78
CA GLY A 131 -2.84 -11.89 29.43
C GLY A 131 -2.91 -12.32 30.89
N GLN A 132 -4.11 -12.47 31.47
CA GLN A 132 -4.33 -13.03 32.80
C GLN A 132 -4.80 -14.49 32.71
N ALA A 133 -4.08 -15.40 33.36
CA ALA A 133 -4.46 -16.81 33.44
C ALA A 133 -5.45 -17.06 34.58
N VAL A 134 -6.66 -17.49 34.24
CA VAL A 134 -7.72 -17.88 35.17
C VAL A 134 -7.68 -19.39 35.34
N ARG A 135 -7.57 -19.88 36.59
CA ARG A 135 -7.47 -21.30 36.93
C ARG A 135 -8.69 -21.76 37.72
N VAL A 136 -9.41 -22.74 37.18
CA VAL A 136 -10.63 -23.30 37.76
C VAL A 136 -10.40 -24.78 38.06
N ARG A 137 -10.95 -25.29 39.16
CA ARG A 137 -10.79 -26.72 39.50
C ARG A 137 -11.67 -27.58 38.59
N GLY A 138 -11.21 -28.76 38.26
CA GLY A 138 -11.89 -29.73 37.41
C GLY A 138 -11.90 -31.11 38.04
N SER A 139 -13.07 -31.77 38.00
CA SER A 139 -13.29 -33.12 38.52
C SER A 139 -13.65 -34.07 37.38
N LEU A 140 -13.20 -35.33 37.48
CA LEU A 140 -13.57 -36.37 36.52
C LEU A 140 -14.88 -37.02 36.98
N SER A 141 -15.82 -37.19 36.05
CA SER A 141 -17.09 -37.90 36.33
C SER A 141 -16.83 -39.38 36.63
N GLU A 142 -17.70 -40.01 37.43
CA GLU A 142 -17.63 -41.43 37.86
C GLU A 142 -17.40 -42.42 36.70
N ASN A 143 -17.83 -42.07 35.49
CA ASN A 143 -17.69 -42.91 34.29
C ASN A 143 -16.35 -42.73 33.54
N GLY A 144 -15.45 -41.86 34.01
CA GLY A 144 -14.11 -41.62 33.44
C GLY A 144 -14.08 -40.94 32.05
N LYS A 145 -15.24 -40.51 31.53
CA LYS A 145 -15.41 -40.04 30.14
C LYS A 145 -15.67 -38.54 29.98
N THR A 146 -16.00 -37.84 31.06
CA THR A 146 -16.29 -36.40 31.03
C THR A 146 -15.60 -35.71 32.20
N LEU A 147 -14.88 -34.64 31.90
CA LEU A 147 -14.27 -33.72 32.85
C LEU A 147 -15.21 -32.54 33.08
N LEU A 148 -15.48 -32.18 34.34
CA LEU A 148 -16.30 -31.04 34.71
C LEU A 148 -15.46 -29.99 35.44
N CYS A 149 -15.25 -28.84 34.81
CA CYS A 149 -14.68 -27.66 35.45
C CYS A 149 -15.76 -26.96 36.31
N GLU A 150 -15.37 -26.50 37.50
CA GLU A 150 -16.22 -25.74 38.42
C GLU A 150 -16.74 -24.45 37.78
N GLU A 151 -17.76 -23.86 38.40
CA GLU A 151 -18.36 -22.63 37.90
C GLU A 151 -17.44 -21.43 38.14
N TYR A 152 -17.12 -20.70 37.07
CA TYR A 152 -16.36 -19.44 37.15
C TYR A 152 -16.97 -18.37 36.25
N ALA A 153 -16.87 -17.11 36.66
CA ALA A 153 -17.35 -15.95 35.92
C ALA A 153 -16.18 -15.22 35.25
N TYR A 154 -16.09 -15.33 33.92
CA TYR A 154 -15.02 -14.73 33.12
C TYR A 154 -15.37 -13.30 32.69
N SER A 155 -14.42 -12.38 32.65
CA SER A 155 -14.63 -10.98 32.23
C SER A 155 -13.47 -10.52 31.34
N TYR A 156 -13.75 -9.62 30.38
CA TYR A 156 -12.73 -9.01 29.51
C TYR A 156 -13.06 -7.55 29.19
N ASP A 157 -12.05 -6.68 29.09
CA ASP A 157 -12.25 -5.23 28.98
C ASP A 157 -12.47 -4.76 27.53
N ALA A 158 -12.04 -5.54 26.51
CA ALA A 158 -12.18 -5.14 25.10
C ALA A 158 -13.64 -4.80 24.69
N PRO A 159 -13.85 -3.74 23.88
CA PRO A 159 -15.15 -3.31 23.36
C PRO A 159 -15.59 -4.15 22.14
N LEU A 160 -15.42 -5.47 22.22
CA LEU A 160 -15.71 -6.41 21.14
C LEU A 160 -16.86 -7.36 21.53
N PRO A 161 -17.73 -7.77 20.59
CA PRO A 161 -18.86 -8.66 20.86
C PRO A 161 -18.43 -10.05 21.33
N SER A 162 -17.29 -10.55 20.85
CA SER A 162 -16.72 -11.82 21.28
C SER A 162 -15.20 -11.85 21.10
N VAL A 163 -14.52 -12.55 22.01
CA VAL A 163 -13.07 -12.78 21.99
C VAL A 163 -12.82 -14.29 22.02
N ALA A 164 -12.06 -14.80 21.05
CA ALA A 164 -11.64 -16.20 21.04
C ALA A 164 -10.41 -16.39 21.96
N THR A 165 -10.46 -17.43 22.79
CA THR A 165 -9.36 -17.87 23.66
C THR A 165 -9.16 -19.40 23.59
N GLU A 166 -8.11 -19.89 24.22
CA GLU A 166 -7.84 -21.32 24.41
C GLU A 166 -8.10 -21.73 25.87
N LEU A 167 -8.87 -22.81 26.07
CA LEU A 167 -9.04 -23.50 27.34
C LEU A 167 -8.03 -24.64 27.42
N HIS A 168 -7.06 -24.53 28.32
CA HIS A 168 -6.05 -25.55 28.58
C HIS A 168 -6.45 -26.44 29.75
N LEU A 169 -6.44 -27.75 29.53
CA LEU A 169 -6.60 -28.73 30.61
C LEU A 169 -5.24 -29.09 31.17
N GLN A 170 -5.08 -29.00 32.49
CA GLN A 170 -3.83 -29.29 33.19
C GLN A 170 -4.07 -30.17 34.42
N THR A 171 -3.10 -30.94 34.88
CA THR A 171 -3.21 -31.55 36.22
C THR A 171 -2.78 -30.57 37.32
N GLY A 172 -3.03 -30.89 38.59
CA GLY A 172 -2.62 -30.09 39.75
C GLY A 172 -1.11 -29.85 39.85
N LYS A 173 -0.29 -30.64 39.15
CA LYS A 173 1.16 -30.47 39.04
C LYS A 173 1.58 -29.55 37.88
N GLY A 174 0.63 -28.97 37.15
CA GLY A 174 0.86 -28.07 36.01
C GLY A 174 1.13 -28.79 34.68
N THR A 175 0.84 -30.10 34.59
CA THR A 175 1.04 -30.87 33.36
C THR A 175 -0.07 -30.61 32.36
N LYS A 176 0.25 -30.04 31.19
CA LYS A 176 -0.72 -29.77 30.11
C LYS A 176 -1.17 -31.08 29.45
N ILE A 177 -2.49 -31.28 29.36
CA ILE A 177 -3.14 -32.46 28.80
C ILE A 177 -3.53 -32.19 27.35
N ASP A 178 -4.44 -31.24 27.13
CA ASP A 178 -4.96 -30.88 25.81
C ASP A 178 -5.53 -29.45 25.84
N LYS A 179 -5.90 -28.93 24.66
CA LYS A 179 -6.46 -27.58 24.51
C LYS A 179 -7.74 -27.57 23.69
N LEU A 180 -8.68 -26.69 24.06
CA LEU A 180 -9.93 -26.46 23.35
C LEU A 180 -10.07 -24.99 22.98
N LYS A 181 -10.80 -24.72 21.90
CA LYS A 181 -11.23 -23.36 21.57
C LYS A 181 -12.37 -22.95 22.50
N ALA A 182 -12.23 -21.79 23.12
CA ALA A 182 -13.27 -21.15 23.90
C ALA A 182 -13.56 -19.75 23.33
N VAL A 183 -14.80 -19.30 23.42
CA VAL A 183 -15.22 -17.97 22.97
C VAL A 183 -15.87 -17.29 24.15
N LEU A 184 -15.26 -16.20 24.61
CA LEU A 184 -15.88 -15.27 25.53
C LEU A 184 -16.77 -14.32 24.74
N TYR A 185 -17.98 -14.05 25.22
CA TYR A 185 -18.92 -13.21 24.48
C TYR A 185 -19.79 -12.34 25.38
N LYS A 186 -20.16 -11.18 24.83
CA LYS A 186 -21.04 -10.18 25.43
C LYS A 186 -22.33 -10.10 24.61
N CYS A 187 -23.43 -10.65 25.11
CA CYS A 187 -24.72 -10.57 24.42
C CYS A 187 -25.11 -9.11 24.07
N GLU A 188 -24.77 -8.15 24.93
CA GLU A 188 -25.10 -6.73 24.79
C GLU A 188 -24.51 -6.08 23.54
N LEU A 189 -23.35 -6.57 23.08
CA LEU A 189 -22.65 -6.06 21.90
C LEU A 189 -22.89 -6.92 20.66
N MET A 190 -23.41 -8.14 20.83
CA MET A 190 -23.72 -9.06 19.71
C MET A 190 -25.04 -8.73 19.03
N GLY A 191 -25.98 -8.09 19.72
CA GLY A 191 -27.24 -7.63 19.16
C GLY A 191 -27.63 -6.29 19.77
N SER A 192 -27.66 -5.25 18.93
CA SER A 192 -28.09 -3.89 19.30
C SER A 192 -29.60 -3.78 19.48
N ASP A 193 -30.37 -4.63 18.79
CA ASP A 193 -31.83 -4.61 18.77
C ASP A 193 -32.45 -6.01 18.98
N CYS A 194 -33.78 -6.06 19.06
CA CYS A 194 -34.47 -7.31 19.40
C CYS A 194 -34.27 -8.36 18.31
N SER A 195 -34.40 -7.96 17.05
CA SER A 195 -34.32 -8.94 15.97
C SER A 195 -32.88 -9.42 15.72
N GLY A 196 -31.88 -8.56 15.86
CA GLY A 196 -30.46 -8.95 15.88
C GLY A 196 -30.16 -9.93 17.01
N CYS A 197 -30.59 -9.62 18.25
CA CYS A 197 -30.37 -10.48 19.42
C CYS A 197 -30.99 -11.88 19.28
N LEU A 198 -32.23 -11.96 18.78
CA LEU A 198 -32.95 -13.23 18.63
C LEU A 198 -32.50 -14.02 17.39
N SER A 199 -31.81 -13.39 16.45
CA SER A 199 -31.21 -14.07 15.29
C SER A 199 -29.92 -14.82 15.62
N LEU A 200 -29.28 -14.48 16.76
CA LEU A 200 -28.07 -15.13 17.23
C LEU A 200 -28.26 -16.65 17.40
N ASP A 201 -27.16 -17.40 17.23
CA ASP A 201 -27.18 -18.85 17.43
C ASP A 201 -27.67 -19.18 18.85
N ARG A 202 -28.65 -20.09 18.93
CA ARG A 202 -29.26 -20.55 20.20
C ARG A 202 -28.22 -21.06 21.20
N ARG A 203 -27.02 -21.48 20.74
CA ARG A 203 -25.90 -21.90 21.59
C ARG A 203 -25.41 -20.79 22.54
N TYR A 204 -25.48 -19.51 22.14
CA TYR A 204 -25.08 -18.38 22.99
C TYR A 204 -26.08 -18.10 24.13
N LYS A 205 -27.29 -18.66 24.07
CA LYS A 205 -28.34 -18.48 25.09
C LYS A 205 -28.63 -17.00 25.42
N CYS A 206 -28.37 -16.10 24.47
CA CYS A 206 -28.79 -14.70 24.57
C CYS A 206 -30.31 -14.61 24.39
N ALA A 207 -30.92 -13.63 25.06
CA ALA A 207 -32.33 -13.30 24.98
C ALA A 207 -32.51 -11.79 25.08
N TRP A 208 -33.55 -11.27 24.45
CA TRP A 208 -33.93 -9.87 24.56
C TRP A 208 -34.77 -9.64 25.82
N CYS A 209 -34.32 -8.79 26.74
CA CYS A 209 -35.07 -8.40 27.94
C CYS A 209 -34.65 -6.99 28.43
N ASP A 210 -35.55 -6.26 29.10
CA ASP A 210 -35.32 -4.88 29.58
C ASP A 210 -34.83 -3.88 28.51
N GLY A 211 -35.21 -4.09 27.24
CA GLY A 211 -34.81 -3.22 26.13
C GLY A 211 -33.38 -3.42 25.64
N GLY A 212 -32.72 -4.53 25.97
CA GLY A 212 -31.39 -4.88 25.46
C GLY A 212 -31.15 -6.39 25.32
N CYS A 213 -30.07 -6.77 24.64
CA CYS A 213 -29.68 -8.16 24.46
C CYS A 213 -28.84 -8.66 25.65
N ARG A 214 -29.35 -9.60 26.44
CA ARG A 214 -28.68 -10.12 27.64
C ARG A 214 -28.68 -11.64 27.68
N LEU A 215 -27.93 -12.22 28.60
CA LEU A 215 -27.98 -13.67 28.80
C LEU A 215 -29.36 -14.08 29.36
N ARG A 216 -29.99 -15.10 28.77
CA ARG A 216 -31.34 -15.57 29.15
C ARG A 216 -31.53 -15.82 30.64
N LYS A 217 -30.52 -16.32 31.33
CA LYS A 217 -30.59 -16.61 32.78
C LYS A 217 -30.54 -15.35 33.66
N ARG A 218 -30.04 -14.23 33.14
CA ARG A 218 -30.00 -12.94 33.85
C ARG A 218 -31.33 -12.20 33.74
N CYS A 219 -32.18 -12.60 32.78
CA CYS A 219 -33.58 -12.24 32.74
C CYS A 219 -34.34 -13.15 33.73
N SER A 220 -34.52 -12.74 35.01
CA SER A 220 -35.26 -13.55 36.01
C SER A 220 -36.44 -12.81 36.65
N ASP A 221 -37.63 -13.25 36.22
CA ASP A 221 -38.73 -13.78 37.03
C ASP A 221 -39.67 -12.91 37.89
N GLN A 222 -39.91 -11.62 37.60
CA GLN A 222 -41.10 -10.96 38.19
C GLN A 222 -41.96 -10.04 37.30
N THR A 223 -41.64 -9.77 36.03
CA THR A 223 -42.59 -9.08 35.11
C THR A 223 -42.10 -8.95 33.65
N ALA A 224 -40.85 -9.25 33.35
CA ALA A 224 -40.33 -9.18 31.99
C ALA A 224 -40.64 -10.48 31.23
N ILE A 225 -41.49 -10.38 30.20
CA ILE A 225 -41.83 -11.45 29.26
C ILE A 225 -40.54 -12.20 28.88
N LEU A 226 -40.44 -13.48 29.24
CA LEU A 226 -39.29 -14.32 28.91
C LEU A 226 -39.37 -14.73 27.43
N TYR A 227 -38.52 -14.13 26.60
CA TYR A 227 -38.33 -14.50 25.20
C TYR A 227 -37.50 -15.79 25.14
N PRO A 228 -38.17 -16.94 25.05
CA PRO A 228 -37.90 -17.80 23.90
C PRO A 228 -39.15 -18.55 23.41
N GLN A 229 -40.36 -18.19 23.86
CA GLN A 229 -41.56 -18.98 23.56
C GLN A 229 -42.37 -18.53 22.35
N SER A 230 -42.09 -17.38 21.72
CA SER A 230 -42.75 -17.02 20.47
C SER A 230 -41.94 -16.03 19.62
N SER A 231 -41.98 -16.21 18.30
CA SER A 231 -41.48 -15.31 17.24
C SER A 231 -42.22 -13.97 17.16
N ALA A 232 -42.93 -13.60 18.22
CA ALA A 232 -44.09 -12.71 18.20
C ALA A 232 -43.85 -11.39 18.96
N VAL A 233 -42.62 -11.11 19.42
CA VAL A 233 -42.47 -10.24 20.59
C VAL A 233 -41.48 -9.07 20.39
N CYS A 234 -40.77 -8.98 19.25
CA CYS A 234 -39.98 -7.78 18.94
C CYS A 234 -40.89 -6.56 18.65
N PRO A 235 -40.42 -5.32 18.91
CA PRO A 235 -41.17 -4.12 18.60
C PRO A 235 -41.48 -3.99 17.11
N ALA A 236 -42.27 -2.99 16.74
CA ALA A 236 -42.50 -2.68 15.33
C ALA A 236 -41.18 -2.27 14.65
N PRO A 237 -40.99 -2.57 13.35
CA PRO A 237 -39.77 -2.21 12.65
C PRO A 237 -39.66 -0.69 12.59
N VAL A 238 -38.45 -0.16 12.75
CA VAL A 238 -38.18 1.26 12.61
C VAL A 238 -37.28 1.46 11.40
N ILE A 239 -37.75 2.29 10.46
CA ILE A 239 -37.00 2.62 9.25
C ILE A 239 -36.33 3.96 9.49
N GLU A 240 -35.00 3.96 9.49
CA GLU A 240 -34.18 5.15 9.70
C GLU A 240 -33.96 5.90 8.39
N ASP A 241 -33.59 5.18 7.34
CA ASP A 241 -33.28 5.78 6.04
C ASP A 241 -33.71 4.90 4.86
N ILE A 242 -33.91 5.53 3.70
CA ILE A 242 -34.25 4.87 2.44
C ILE A 242 -33.44 5.48 1.29
N PHE A 243 -32.93 4.63 0.40
CA PHE A 243 -32.17 5.08 -0.77
C PHE A 243 -32.40 4.17 -1.98
N PRO A 244 -32.61 4.70 -3.20
CA PRO A 244 -32.88 6.09 -3.52
C PRO A 244 -34.28 6.52 -3.04
N THR A 245 -34.53 7.83 -2.97
CA THR A 245 -35.84 8.41 -2.58
C THR A 245 -36.80 8.60 -3.77
N GLN A 246 -36.35 8.31 -4.98
CA GLN A 246 -37.11 8.46 -6.21
C GLN A 246 -36.83 7.30 -7.15
N GLY A 247 -37.71 7.04 -8.11
CA GLY A 247 -37.50 6.04 -9.15
C GLY A 247 -38.60 6.04 -10.21
N PRO A 248 -38.39 5.38 -11.36
CA PRO A 248 -39.33 5.36 -12.48
C PRO A 248 -40.71 4.75 -12.14
N ILE A 249 -41.77 5.30 -12.74
CA ILE A 249 -43.15 4.78 -12.62
C ILE A 249 -43.28 3.31 -13.08
N GLU A 250 -42.46 2.83 -14.02
CA GLU A 250 -42.44 1.43 -14.46
C GLU A 250 -41.83 0.46 -13.42
N GLY A 251 -41.25 1.00 -12.34
CA GLY A 251 -40.62 0.24 -11.27
C GLY A 251 -39.27 -0.35 -11.65
N GLY A 252 -38.85 -1.38 -10.92
CA GLY A 252 -37.54 -2.00 -11.04
C GLY A 252 -36.44 -1.34 -10.22
N THR A 253 -36.78 -0.31 -9.44
CA THR A 253 -35.82 0.41 -8.60
C THR A 253 -35.46 -0.44 -7.40
N HIS A 254 -34.16 -0.65 -7.18
CA HIS A 254 -33.62 -1.27 -5.99
C HIS A 254 -33.61 -0.25 -4.87
N VAL A 255 -34.57 -0.38 -3.95
CA VAL A 255 -34.69 0.47 -2.77
C VAL A 255 -34.02 -0.25 -1.61
N GLU A 256 -33.01 0.40 -1.07
CA GLU A 256 -32.33 0.06 0.17
C GLU A 256 -33.07 0.72 1.34
N ILE A 257 -33.47 -0.09 2.30
CA ILE A 257 -34.22 0.29 3.49
C ILE A 257 -33.33 -0.04 4.69
N ILE A 258 -32.91 0.98 5.42
CA ILE A 258 -32.01 0.86 6.57
C ILE A 258 -32.78 1.14 7.84
N GLY A 259 -32.54 0.34 8.87
CA GLY A 259 -33.19 0.50 10.15
C GLY A 259 -33.00 -0.68 11.07
N HIS A 260 -33.80 -0.73 12.14
CA HIS A 260 -33.70 -1.75 13.18
C HIS A 260 -35.04 -2.45 13.40
N ASP A 261 -34.97 -3.62 14.03
CA ASP A 261 -36.09 -4.55 14.23
C ASP A 261 -36.79 -4.97 12.93
N LEU A 262 -36.03 -5.17 11.84
CA LEU A 262 -36.53 -5.45 10.50
C LEU A 262 -36.94 -6.92 10.25
N GLY A 263 -37.12 -7.72 11.31
CA GLY A 263 -37.47 -9.14 11.25
C GLY A 263 -36.30 -10.07 11.61
N LEU A 264 -36.59 -11.35 11.82
CA LEU A 264 -35.58 -12.35 12.20
C LEU A 264 -35.02 -13.09 10.98
N ARG A 265 -35.85 -13.23 9.95
CA ARG A 265 -35.55 -14.00 8.73
C ARG A 265 -36.12 -13.27 7.52
N GLN A 266 -35.55 -13.53 6.36
CA GLN A 266 -36.06 -13.00 5.09
C GLN A 266 -37.54 -13.36 4.86
N SER A 267 -37.98 -14.56 5.27
CA SER A 267 -39.38 -15.00 5.20
C SER A 267 -40.36 -14.11 5.98
N ASP A 268 -39.87 -13.34 6.95
CA ASP A 268 -40.69 -12.46 7.78
C ASP A 268 -41.05 -11.17 7.04
N VAL A 269 -40.25 -10.78 6.03
CA VAL A 269 -40.44 -9.56 5.23
C VAL A 269 -40.81 -9.84 3.78
N ASP A 270 -40.59 -11.06 3.29
CA ASP A 270 -40.98 -11.46 1.94
C ASP A 270 -42.47 -11.18 1.69
N GLN A 271 -42.76 -10.48 0.59
CA GLN A 271 -44.12 -10.04 0.19
C GLN A 271 -44.82 -9.06 1.17
N ARG A 272 -44.12 -8.54 2.18
CA ARG A 272 -44.68 -7.59 3.17
C ARG A 272 -44.02 -6.21 3.15
N VAL A 273 -43.12 -5.97 2.20
CA VAL A 273 -42.54 -4.65 1.94
C VAL A 273 -43.32 -3.95 0.83
N SER A 274 -43.67 -2.69 1.07
CA SER A 274 -44.30 -1.83 0.07
C SER A 274 -43.70 -0.44 0.05
N VAL A 275 -43.62 0.15 -1.13
CA VAL A 275 -43.05 1.48 -1.39
C VAL A 275 -44.15 2.36 -1.96
N ALA A 276 -44.55 3.39 -1.21
CA ALA A 276 -45.71 4.23 -1.51
C ALA A 276 -47.01 3.45 -1.80
N GLY A 277 -47.17 2.27 -1.20
CA GLY A 277 -48.31 1.37 -1.42
C GLY A 277 -48.16 0.39 -2.60
N VAL A 278 -47.05 0.46 -3.34
CA VAL A 278 -46.69 -0.51 -4.39
C VAL A 278 -45.90 -1.67 -3.78
N PRO A 279 -46.21 -2.94 -4.09
CA PRO A 279 -45.42 -4.09 -3.63
C PRO A 279 -43.94 -3.98 -4.00
N CYS A 280 -43.06 -4.35 -3.08
CA CYS A 280 -41.61 -4.38 -3.28
C CYS A 280 -41.07 -5.79 -3.00
N ARG A 281 -40.43 -6.41 -3.98
CA ARG A 281 -39.90 -7.77 -3.85
C ARG A 281 -38.52 -7.75 -3.24
N VAL A 282 -38.36 -8.35 -2.06
CA VAL A 282 -37.06 -8.45 -1.37
C VAL A 282 -36.09 -9.30 -2.19
N THR A 283 -34.88 -8.77 -2.43
CA THR A 283 -33.80 -9.44 -3.15
C THR A 283 -32.60 -9.74 -2.25
N GLU A 284 -32.32 -8.86 -1.28
CA GLU A 284 -31.23 -8.99 -0.34
C GLU A 284 -31.73 -8.60 1.06
N TYR A 285 -31.32 -9.36 2.08
CA TYR A 285 -31.77 -9.19 3.45
C TYR A 285 -30.59 -9.37 4.42
N HIS A 286 -30.29 -8.34 5.20
CA HIS A 286 -29.36 -8.36 6.32
C HIS A 286 -30.16 -8.19 7.61
N THR A 287 -30.05 -9.18 8.50
CA THR A 287 -30.91 -9.27 9.68
C THR A 287 -30.81 -8.03 10.54
N SER A 288 -31.92 -7.31 10.63
CA SER A 288 -32.05 -6.11 11.48
C SER A 288 -31.10 -4.95 11.15
N GLU A 289 -30.58 -4.91 9.93
CA GLU A 289 -29.69 -3.83 9.46
C GLU A 289 -30.23 -3.22 8.17
N LYS A 290 -30.54 -4.06 7.17
CA LYS A 290 -30.85 -3.59 5.81
C LYS A 290 -31.74 -4.56 5.03
N ILE A 291 -32.72 -4.02 4.31
CA ILE A 291 -33.51 -4.72 3.29
C ILE A 291 -33.27 -4.05 1.94
N VAL A 292 -32.92 -4.82 0.92
CA VAL A 292 -32.96 -4.35 -0.48
C VAL A 292 -34.13 -5.01 -1.18
N CYS A 293 -35.01 -4.21 -1.77
CA CYS A 293 -36.16 -4.69 -2.51
C CYS A 293 -36.29 -4.00 -3.86
N VAL A 294 -36.90 -4.69 -4.82
CA VAL A 294 -37.18 -4.16 -6.17
C VAL A 294 -38.64 -3.77 -6.26
N THR A 295 -38.91 -2.51 -6.59
CA THR A 295 -40.28 -1.99 -6.75
C THR A 295 -40.98 -2.57 -7.97
N ASP A 296 -42.28 -2.83 -7.86
CA ASP A 296 -43.13 -3.09 -9.03
C ASP A 296 -43.57 -1.76 -9.70
N ALA A 297 -44.30 -1.86 -10.82
CA ALA A 297 -44.81 -0.69 -11.52
C ALA A 297 -45.86 0.05 -10.69
N SER A 298 -45.77 1.37 -10.65
CA SER A 298 -46.75 2.25 -10.00
C SER A 298 -48.08 2.22 -10.78
N PRO A 299 -49.23 2.12 -10.09
CA PRO A 299 -50.55 2.19 -10.72
C PRO A 299 -50.94 3.62 -11.16
N SER A 300 -50.18 4.64 -10.72
CA SER A 300 -50.46 6.05 -10.98
C SER A 300 -49.20 6.80 -11.44
N ASP A 301 -49.38 7.79 -12.31
CA ASP A 301 -48.30 8.60 -12.89
C ASP A 301 -47.59 9.53 -11.86
N SER A 302 -48.23 9.78 -10.72
CA SER A 302 -47.68 10.59 -9.62
C SER A 302 -48.05 9.94 -8.31
N LEU A 303 -47.15 9.10 -7.79
CA LEU A 303 -47.33 8.40 -6.52
C LEU A 303 -46.14 8.72 -5.60
N SER A 304 -46.44 9.35 -4.46
CA SER A 304 -45.45 9.62 -3.42
C SER A 304 -46.00 9.14 -2.09
N GLY A 305 -45.17 8.45 -1.32
CA GLY A 305 -45.58 7.87 -0.05
C GLY A 305 -44.42 7.24 0.70
N PRO A 306 -44.66 6.79 1.92
CA PRO A 306 -43.62 6.15 2.73
C PRO A 306 -43.26 4.77 2.17
N VAL A 307 -42.13 4.24 2.63
CA VAL A 307 -41.85 2.81 2.63
C VAL A 307 -42.47 2.20 3.88
N VAL A 308 -43.17 1.08 3.72
CA VAL A 308 -43.85 0.35 4.78
C VAL A 308 -43.35 -1.07 4.79
N VAL A 309 -42.87 -1.51 5.96
CA VAL A 309 -42.51 -2.91 6.24
C VAL A 309 -43.54 -3.46 7.20
N ASP A 310 -44.40 -4.34 6.70
CA ASP A 310 -45.39 -5.06 7.50
C ASP A 310 -44.79 -6.38 8.01
N MET A 311 -45.04 -6.69 9.27
CA MET A 311 -44.66 -7.96 9.89
C MET A 311 -45.89 -8.74 10.35
N GLU A 312 -45.69 -10.02 10.65
CA GLU A 312 -46.73 -10.85 11.25
C GLU A 312 -47.31 -10.22 12.52
N MET A 313 -48.59 -10.49 12.77
CA MET A 313 -49.38 -9.92 13.86
C MET A 313 -49.59 -8.39 13.83
N GLY A 314 -49.47 -7.77 12.66
CA GLY A 314 -49.89 -6.37 12.45
C GLY A 314 -48.89 -5.32 12.95
N ARG A 315 -47.64 -5.72 13.22
CA ARG A 315 -46.54 -4.78 13.51
C ARG A 315 -46.11 -4.12 12.19
N ARG A 316 -46.12 -2.79 12.16
CA ARG A 316 -45.87 -1.99 10.94
C ARG A 316 -44.81 -0.93 11.18
N GLY A 317 -43.80 -0.91 10.34
CA GLY A 317 -42.79 0.13 10.27
C GLY A 317 -43.06 1.05 9.10
N ARG A 318 -42.87 2.35 9.30
CA ARG A 318 -43.12 3.37 8.27
C ARG A 318 -41.95 4.34 8.24
N SER A 319 -41.39 4.57 7.06
CA SER A 319 -40.31 5.54 6.88
C SER A 319 -40.82 6.98 7.06
N GLN A 320 -39.94 7.85 7.57
CA GLN A 320 -40.21 9.29 7.63
C GLN A 320 -40.04 9.95 6.26
N LEU A 321 -39.03 9.51 5.50
CA LEU A 321 -38.83 9.93 4.12
C LEU A 321 -39.84 9.25 3.20
N HIS A 322 -40.33 10.00 2.21
CA HIS A 322 -41.21 9.46 1.18
C HIS A 322 -40.40 9.05 -0.05
N PHE A 323 -40.75 7.92 -0.62
CA PHE A 323 -40.34 7.53 -1.97
C PHE A 323 -41.32 8.13 -2.99
N THR A 324 -40.81 8.65 -4.09
CA THR A 324 -41.64 9.25 -5.16
C THR A 324 -41.38 8.57 -6.50
N PHE A 325 -42.43 8.04 -7.11
CA PHE A 325 -42.41 7.54 -8.48
C PHE A 325 -42.45 8.72 -9.46
N THR A 326 -41.47 8.80 -10.35
CA THR A 326 -41.31 9.87 -11.35
C THR A 326 -41.21 9.29 -12.76
N ASP A 327 -41.56 10.07 -13.78
CA ASP A 327 -41.38 9.67 -15.18
C ASP A 327 -40.07 10.27 -15.72
N PRO A 328 -39.01 9.47 -15.93
CA PRO A 328 -37.76 9.99 -16.47
C PRO A 328 -37.91 10.36 -17.95
N LYS A 329 -37.52 11.59 -18.29
CA LYS A 329 -37.63 12.13 -19.64
C LYS A 329 -36.27 12.38 -20.24
N VAL A 330 -36.06 11.90 -21.44
CA VAL A 330 -34.84 12.16 -22.21
C VAL A 330 -35.18 13.13 -23.34
N THR A 331 -34.51 14.28 -23.38
CA THR A 331 -34.83 15.40 -24.29
C THR A 331 -33.85 15.54 -25.45
N GLY A 332 -32.59 15.18 -25.25
CA GLY A 332 -31.55 15.35 -26.26
C GLY A 332 -30.21 14.77 -25.87
N TYR A 333 -29.22 14.93 -26.75
CA TYR A 333 -27.86 14.47 -26.52
C TYR A 333 -26.83 15.30 -27.28
N HIS A 334 -25.59 15.30 -26.79
CA HIS A 334 -24.44 15.91 -27.44
C HIS A 334 -23.16 15.15 -27.04
N PRO A 335 -22.19 14.93 -27.94
CA PRO A 335 -22.15 15.31 -29.36
C PRO A 335 -22.89 14.32 -30.26
N THR A 336 -22.97 14.63 -31.55
CA THR A 336 -23.57 13.76 -32.58
C THR A 336 -22.55 12.91 -33.34
N THR A 337 -21.26 13.08 -33.08
CA THR A 337 -20.17 12.35 -33.74
C THR A 337 -19.06 12.02 -32.76
N GLY A 338 -18.36 10.91 -32.96
CA GLY A 338 -17.17 10.50 -32.21
C GLY A 338 -16.26 9.58 -33.04
N PRO A 339 -15.03 9.28 -32.60
CA PRO A 339 -14.13 8.36 -33.30
C PRO A 339 -14.57 6.90 -33.11
N GLN A 340 -14.11 6.03 -34.00
CA GLN A 340 -14.41 4.60 -33.97
C GLN A 340 -13.90 3.96 -32.68
N SER A 341 -12.72 4.36 -32.21
CA SER A 341 -12.13 3.88 -30.95
C SER A 341 -12.98 4.19 -29.70
N GLY A 342 -14.00 5.06 -29.81
CA GLY A 342 -14.80 5.51 -28.68
C GLY A 342 -14.01 6.42 -27.74
N GLY A 343 -14.44 6.51 -26.48
CA GLY A 343 -13.86 7.41 -25.48
C GLY A 343 -14.47 8.81 -25.46
N THR A 344 -15.43 9.09 -26.34
CA THR A 344 -16.12 10.38 -26.39
C THR A 344 -17.01 10.56 -25.16
N GLU A 345 -16.89 11.71 -24.49
CA GLU A 345 -17.81 12.13 -23.42
C GLU A 345 -19.16 12.47 -24.03
N PHE A 346 -20.13 11.58 -23.85
CA PHE A 346 -21.49 11.66 -24.38
C PHE A 346 -22.44 12.12 -23.29
N VAL A 347 -23.12 13.24 -23.53
CA VAL A 347 -24.02 13.87 -22.56
C VAL A 347 -25.44 13.76 -23.07
N ILE A 348 -26.28 13.10 -22.29
CA ILE A 348 -27.72 12.97 -22.52
C ILE A 348 -28.43 13.97 -21.61
N THR A 349 -29.26 14.84 -22.19
CA THR A 349 -30.04 15.83 -21.45
C THR A 349 -31.46 15.34 -21.22
N GLY A 350 -32.05 15.72 -20.09
CA GLY A 350 -33.38 15.26 -19.69
C GLY A 350 -33.82 15.76 -18.33
N GLU A 351 -34.72 15.00 -17.71
CA GLU A 351 -35.27 15.20 -16.37
C GLU A 351 -35.37 13.84 -15.68
N HIS A 352 -35.06 13.80 -14.39
CA HIS A 352 -35.09 12.60 -13.55
C HIS A 352 -34.21 11.43 -14.02
N LEU A 353 -33.02 11.74 -14.57
CA LEU A 353 -32.12 10.75 -15.18
C LEU A 353 -31.21 9.98 -14.21
N LEU A 354 -31.09 10.41 -12.95
CA LEU A 354 -30.17 9.80 -11.96
C LEU A 354 -30.89 9.20 -10.75
N GLU A 355 -32.20 9.30 -10.73
CA GLU A 355 -33.07 8.80 -9.68
C GLU A 355 -33.24 7.28 -9.75
N ALA A 356 -32.95 6.67 -10.91
CA ALA A 356 -32.97 5.22 -11.08
C ALA A 356 -31.76 4.54 -10.39
N SER A 357 -32.02 3.36 -9.82
CA SER A 357 -30.98 2.57 -9.13
C SER A 357 -29.95 1.98 -10.10
N VAL A 358 -30.40 1.59 -11.30
CA VAL A 358 -29.60 1.02 -12.39
C VAL A 358 -29.82 1.88 -13.64
N VAL A 359 -28.71 2.30 -14.27
CA VAL A 359 -28.74 3.16 -15.46
C VAL A 359 -27.81 2.58 -16.51
N ASP A 360 -28.39 2.14 -17.62
CA ASP A 360 -27.68 1.56 -18.76
C ASP A 360 -27.97 2.37 -20.02
N VAL A 361 -26.93 2.70 -20.78
CA VAL A 361 -27.04 3.50 -22.00
C VAL A 361 -26.41 2.74 -23.17
N HIS A 362 -27.11 2.67 -24.30
CA HIS A 362 -26.63 2.08 -25.54
C HIS A 362 -26.78 3.07 -26.70
N ILE A 363 -25.72 3.23 -27.48
CA ILE A 363 -25.68 4.03 -28.70
C ILE A 363 -25.68 3.06 -29.89
N GLY A 364 -26.86 2.82 -30.48
CA GLY A 364 -27.05 1.71 -31.41
C GLY A 364 -26.85 0.37 -30.70
N ALA A 365 -25.89 -0.43 -31.17
CA ALA A 365 -25.52 -1.69 -30.53
C ALA A 365 -24.38 -1.56 -29.50
N MET A 366 -23.79 -0.36 -29.36
CA MET A 366 -22.60 -0.15 -28.54
C MET A 366 -22.98 0.34 -27.13
N PRO A 367 -22.48 -0.27 -26.04
CA PRO A 367 -22.73 0.23 -24.70
C PRO A 367 -22.00 1.56 -24.44
N CYS A 368 -22.56 2.41 -23.59
CA CYS A 368 -21.95 3.66 -23.13
C CYS A 368 -21.75 3.60 -21.62
N HIS A 369 -20.52 3.76 -21.15
CA HIS A 369 -20.18 3.59 -19.74
C HIS A 369 -20.56 4.83 -18.94
N VAL A 370 -21.61 4.73 -18.13
CA VAL A 370 -22.17 5.85 -17.36
C VAL A 370 -21.21 6.33 -16.26
N ARG A 371 -20.99 7.64 -16.19
CA ARG A 371 -20.19 8.34 -15.18
C ARG A 371 -21.14 9.03 -14.20
N ARG A 372 -21.62 8.29 -13.20
CA ARG A 372 -22.56 8.82 -12.19
C ARG A 372 -21.96 10.00 -11.41
N ASP A 373 -20.65 10.00 -11.18
CA ASP A 373 -19.90 11.08 -10.52
C ASP A 373 -19.96 12.43 -11.25
N LYS A 374 -20.14 12.40 -12.57
CA LYS A 374 -20.28 13.60 -13.43
C LYS A 374 -21.72 13.87 -13.87
N SER A 375 -22.65 13.01 -13.48
CA SER A 375 -24.04 13.08 -13.92
C SER A 375 -24.90 13.85 -12.90
N THR A 376 -26.05 14.33 -13.35
CA THR A 376 -27.07 15.02 -12.54
C THR A 376 -28.45 14.55 -12.97
N SER A 377 -29.50 14.87 -12.22
CA SER A 377 -30.90 14.59 -12.61
C SER A 377 -31.27 15.14 -14.00
N ARG A 378 -30.57 16.18 -14.49
CA ARG A 378 -30.80 16.76 -15.83
C ARG A 378 -29.84 16.31 -16.92
N ASN A 379 -28.63 15.88 -16.55
CA ASN A 379 -27.56 15.55 -17.49
C ASN A 379 -26.93 14.21 -17.12
N LEU A 380 -27.10 13.20 -17.95
CA LEU A 380 -26.47 11.89 -17.80
C LEU A 380 -25.22 11.84 -18.70
N VAL A 381 -24.05 11.70 -18.08
CA VAL A 381 -22.76 11.64 -18.75
C VAL A 381 -22.31 10.19 -18.87
N CYS A 382 -21.94 9.75 -20.07
CA CYS A 382 -21.36 8.43 -20.30
C CYS A 382 -20.20 8.49 -21.30
N ILE A 383 -19.32 7.50 -21.28
CA ILE A 383 -18.20 7.39 -22.21
C ILE A 383 -18.53 6.33 -23.26
N THR A 384 -18.49 6.71 -24.54
CA THR A 384 -18.78 5.80 -25.66
C THR A 384 -17.75 4.66 -25.74
N SER A 385 -18.20 3.46 -26.08
CA SER A 385 -17.32 2.31 -26.37
C SER A 385 -16.88 2.29 -27.84
N ALA A 386 -15.88 1.44 -28.14
CA ALA A 386 -15.31 1.29 -29.47
C ALA A 386 -16.27 0.56 -30.43
N ALA A 387 -16.51 1.12 -31.61
CA ALA A 387 -17.33 0.53 -32.64
C ALA A 387 -16.55 -0.51 -33.50
N PRO A 388 -17.22 -1.57 -34.00
CA PRO A 388 -16.54 -2.66 -34.71
C PRO A 388 -15.97 -2.25 -36.07
N ALA A 389 -16.50 -1.21 -36.70
CA ALA A 389 -16.02 -0.68 -37.96
C ALA A 389 -16.14 0.85 -37.99
N PRO A 390 -15.34 1.55 -38.82
CA PRO A 390 -15.47 2.99 -38.99
C PRO A 390 -16.73 3.35 -39.77
N ASN A 391 -17.19 4.60 -39.62
CA ASN A 391 -18.32 5.20 -40.33
C ASN A 391 -19.67 4.50 -40.09
N ILE A 392 -19.91 4.03 -38.86
CA ILE A 392 -21.19 3.45 -38.45
C ILE A 392 -22.13 4.56 -37.94
N THR A 393 -23.37 4.58 -38.43
CA THR A 393 -24.45 5.44 -37.92
C THR A 393 -25.34 4.67 -36.95
N ALA A 394 -25.37 5.10 -35.69
CA ALA A 394 -26.31 4.60 -34.68
C ALA A 394 -27.58 5.46 -34.69
N GLU A 395 -28.68 4.96 -35.28
CA GLU A 395 -29.93 5.73 -35.46
C GLU A 395 -30.73 5.97 -34.18
N ARG A 396 -30.48 5.15 -33.15
CA ARG A 396 -31.23 5.15 -31.89
C ARG A 396 -30.28 5.11 -30.72
N ILE A 397 -30.55 5.93 -29.71
CA ILE A 397 -29.88 5.88 -28.40
C ILE A 397 -30.90 5.38 -27.40
N LEU A 398 -30.60 4.24 -26.79
CA LEU A 398 -31.43 3.58 -25.78
C LEU A 398 -30.89 3.93 -24.40
N VAL A 399 -31.75 4.52 -23.57
CA VAL A 399 -31.48 4.84 -22.17
C VAL A 399 -32.42 3.99 -21.33
N GLN A 400 -31.87 3.08 -20.57
CA GLN A 400 -32.59 2.18 -19.68
C GLN A 400 -32.33 2.61 -18.24
N LEU A 401 -33.41 2.97 -17.56
CA LEU A 401 -33.45 3.49 -16.20
C LEU A 401 -34.33 2.53 -15.40
N ASP A 402 -33.72 1.59 -14.67
CA ASP A 402 -34.40 0.43 -14.10
C ASP A 402 -35.26 -0.33 -15.16
N ARG A 403 -36.59 -0.37 -15.03
CA ARG A 403 -37.50 -0.91 -16.06
C ARG A 403 -38.01 0.14 -17.06
N ALA A 404 -37.76 1.42 -16.83
CA ALA A 404 -38.12 2.46 -17.78
C ALA A 404 -37.14 2.44 -18.96
N SER A 405 -37.69 2.36 -20.17
CA SER A 405 -36.91 2.43 -21.40
C SER A 405 -37.28 3.70 -22.15
N ARG A 406 -36.28 4.52 -22.48
CA ARG A 406 -36.43 5.76 -23.23
C ARG A 406 -35.50 5.72 -24.43
N THR A 407 -36.03 6.02 -25.62
CA THR A 407 -35.23 6.04 -26.85
C THR A 407 -35.23 7.44 -27.45
N LEU A 408 -34.03 7.96 -27.68
CA LEU A 408 -33.85 9.18 -28.47
C LEU A 408 -33.69 8.83 -29.95
N ALA A 409 -34.34 9.63 -30.81
CA ALA A 409 -34.17 9.57 -32.26
C ALA A 409 -33.06 10.54 -32.69
N GLY A 410 -32.23 10.11 -33.64
CA GLY A 410 -31.15 10.92 -34.19
C GLY A 410 -29.88 10.09 -34.34
N PRO A 411 -29.18 10.17 -35.48
CA PRO A 411 -27.98 9.38 -35.68
C PRO A 411 -26.83 9.94 -34.84
N PHE A 412 -26.16 9.06 -34.09
CA PHE A 412 -24.78 9.28 -33.67
C PHE A 412 -23.85 8.64 -34.69
N PHE A 413 -22.86 9.37 -35.18
CA PHE A 413 -21.93 8.88 -36.20
C PHE A 413 -20.57 8.55 -35.60
N TYR A 414 -20.22 7.26 -35.62
CA TYR A 414 -18.87 6.78 -35.35
C TYR A 414 -18.01 7.00 -36.59
N ALA A 415 -17.31 8.13 -36.65
CA ALA A 415 -16.35 8.45 -37.70
C ALA A 415 -15.10 7.55 -37.59
N ALA A 416 -14.32 7.43 -38.67
CA ALA A 416 -13.01 6.79 -38.54
C ALA A 416 -12.07 7.60 -37.63
N ASP A 417 -11.06 6.92 -37.10
CA ASP A 417 -10.13 7.52 -36.12
C ASP A 417 -9.28 8.65 -36.74
N PRO A 418 -9.08 9.77 -36.03
CA PRO A 418 -8.30 10.89 -36.50
C PRO A 418 -6.83 10.52 -36.73
N VAL A 419 -6.23 11.12 -37.77
CA VAL A 419 -4.82 10.91 -38.13
C VAL A 419 -4.10 12.26 -38.18
N ILE A 420 -2.88 12.33 -37.65
CA ILE A 420 -2.03 13.52 -37.72
C ILE A 420 -1.03 13.36 -38.86
N SER A 421 -0.98 14.34 -39.77
CA SER A 421 -0.09 14.32 -40.94
C SER A 421 1.11 15.26 -40.80
N SER A 422 0.95 16.43 -40.18
CA SER A 422 2.07 17.35 -39.95
C SER A 422 1.82 18.35 -38.82
N ILE A 423 2.92 18.84 -38.23
CA ILE A 423 2.94 19.86 -37.18
C ILE A 423 3.90 20.96 -37.65
N SER A 424 3.44 22.21 -37.66
CA SER A 424 4.26 23.37 -38.06
C SER A 424 3.94 24.60 -37.20
N PRO A 425 4.93 25.31 -36.64
CA PRO A 425 6.36 24.98 -36.65
C PRO A 425 6.69 23.74 -35.78
N LYS A 426 7.88 23.15 -35.94
CA LYS A 426 8.35 21.98 -35.17
C LYS A 426 9.18 22.36 -33.94
N ASP A 427 9.03 23.60 -33.47
CA ASP A 427 9.78 24.14 -32.35
C ASP A 427 8.97 25.12 -31.48
N GLY A 428 9.39 25.26 -30.23
CA GLY A 428 8.77 26.14 -29.24
C GLY A 428 9.70 26.44 -28.08
N PHE A 429 9.21 27.14 -27.06
CA PHE A 429 9.97 27.50 -25.86
C PHE A 429 9.36 26.85 -24.60
N ARG A 430 10.17 26.74 -23.54
CA ARG A 430 9.89 25.94 -22.33
C ARG A 430 8.56 26.26 -21.65
N SER A 431 8.20 27.55 -21.59
CA SER A 431 6.94 28.03 -20.99
C SER A 431 5.69 27.79 -21.86
N GLY A 432 5.87 27.34 -23.10
CA GLY A 432 4.79 26.96 -24.01
C GLY A 432 3.93 28.14 -24.50
N GLY A 433 2.84 27.82 -25.22
CA GLY A 433 1.87 28.79 -25.72
C GLY A 433 2.15 29.32 -27.14
N ARG A 434 3.18 28.82 -27.83
CA ARG A 434 3.40 29.16 -29.24
C ARG A 434 2.32 28.53 -30.10
N ARG A 435 1.77 29.25 -31.07
CA ARG A 435 0.68 28.74 -31.92
C ARG A 435 1.23 27.76 -32.95
N LEU A 436 0.75 26.53 -32.91
CA LEU A 436 1.10 25.46 -33.84
C LEU A 436 -0.09 25.15 -34.75
N LEU A 437 0.17 25.06 -36.04
CA LEU A 437 -0.78 24.58 -37.03
C LEU A 437 -0.55 23.09 -37.27
N ILE A 438 -1.60 22.30 -37.05
CA ILE A 438 -1.56 20.85 -37.24
C ILE A 438 -2.50 20.46 -38.36
N HIS A 439 -1.96 19.67 -39.28
CA HIS A 439 -2.71 19.05 -40.37
C HIS A 439 -2.95 17.58 -40.06
N GLY A 440 -4.09 17.07 -40.53
CA GLY A 440 -4.51 15.71 -40.32
C GLY A 440 -5.79 15.36 -41.08
N GLN A 441 -6.50 14.34 -40.59
CA GLN A 441 -7.78 13.90 -41.10
C GLN A 441 -8.73 13.61 -39.93
N GLN A 442 -10.02 13.82 -40.14
CA GLN A 442 -11.10 13.58 -39.16
C GLN A 442 -10.90 14.25 -37.79
N LEU A 443 -10.20 15.37 -37.72
CA LEU A 443 -9.91 16.07 -36.47
C LEU A 443 -11.17 16.60 -35.77
N ASN A 444 -12.25 16.81 -36.52
CA ASN A 444 -13.56 17.25 -36.03
C ASN A 444 -14.40 16.14 -35.40
N SER A 445 -13.96 14.87 -35.43
CA SER A 445 -14.61 13.79 -34.68
C SER A 445 -14.34 13.88 -33.17
N ILE A 446 -13.35 14.68 -32.76
CA ILE A 446 -12.91 14.84 -31.38
C ILE A 446 -13.37 16.19 -30.82
N GLN A 447 -14.04 16.18 -29.67
CA GLN A 447 -14.53 17.41 -29.04
C GLN A 447 -13.41 18.29 -28.47
N LYS A 448 -12.46 17.67 -27.75
CA LYS A 448 -11.42 18.35 -26.99
C LYS A 448 -10.05 17.68 -27.18
N PRO A 449 -9.45 17.76 -28.38
CA PRO A 449 -8.12 17.22 -28.60
C PRO A 449 -7.10 17.99 -27.74
N MET A 450 -6.16 17.27 -27.12
CA MET A 450 -5.08 17.89 -26.36
C MET A 450 -3.72 17.39 -26.81
N MET A 451 -2.75 18.30 -26.96
CA MET A 451 -1.37 18.00 -27.34
C MET A 451 -0.49 17.88 -26.10
N TYR A 452 0.46 16.93 -26.09
CA TYR A 452 1.49 16.82 -25.06
C TYR A 452 2.81 16.31 -25.64
N LEU A 453 3.89 16.56 -24.90
CA LEU A 453 5.25 16.16 -25.26
C LEU A 453 5.68 14.94 -24.47
N ILE A 454 6.42 14.06 -25.13
CA ILE A 454 6.86 12.76 -24.64
C ILE A 454 8.38 12.68 -24.77
N ASN A 455 9.05 12.15 -23.75
CA ASN A 455 10.47 11.84 -23.83
C ASN A 455 10.70 10.54 -24.61
N ARG A 456 11.93 10.25 -25.03
CA ARG A 456 12.30 8.97 -25.66
C ARG A 456 11.91 7.73 -24.86
N ASN A 457 11.70 7.88 -23.55
CA ASN A 457 11.30 6.81 -22.63
C ASN A 457 9.77 6.60 -22.58
N GLY A 458 8.98 7.30 -23.40
CA GLY A 458 7.51 7.21 -23.41
C GLY A 458 6.80 8.02 -22.31
N LEU A 459 7.55 8.71 -21.45
CA LEU A 459 6.99 9.51 -20.35
C LEU A 459 6.57 10.91 -20.81
N LYS A 460 5.37 11.34 -20.42
CA LYS A 460 4.86 12.71 -20.63
C LYS A 460 5.73 13.73 -19.87
N GLN A 461 6.17 14.78 -20.56
CA GLN A 461 7.09 15.82 -20.05
C GLN A 461 6.46 17.21 -19.97
N SER A 462 5.27 17.37 -20.54
CA SER A 462 4.57 18.64 -20.59
C SER A 462 3.17 18.52 -20.00
N GLU A 463 2.59 19.66 -19.67
CA GLU A 463 1.14 19.76 -19.48
C GLU A 463 0.41 19.41 -20.79
N ALA A 464 -0.87 19.04 -20.70
CA ALA A 464 -1.69 18.84 -21.89
C ALA A 464 -2.28 20.19 -22.33
N SER A 465 -2.02 20.58 -23.58
CA SER A 465 -2.49 21.84 -24.15
C SER A 465 -3.71 21.61 -25.03
N ILE A 466 -4.80 22.33 -24.78
CA ILE A 466 -6.06 22.15 -25.51
C ILE A 466 -5.92 22.73 -26.92
N CYS A 467 -6.32 21.94 -27.91
CA CYS A 467 -6.32 22.29 -29.32
C CYS A 467 -7.69 22.80 -29.77
N GLN A 468 -7.69 23.82 -30.62
CA GLN A 468 -8.88 24.33 -31.29
C GLN A 468 -8.99 23.71 -32.69
N VAL A 469 -9.99 22.85 -32.88
CA VAL A 469 -10.29 22.27 -34.19
C VAL A 469 -10.93 23.35 -35.09
N LEU A 470 -10.38 23.56 -36.28
CA LEU A 470 -10.91 24.52 -37.25
C LEU A 470 -11.78 23.81 -38.29
N ASN A 471 -11.32 22.67 -38.79
CA ASN A 471 -12.06 21.80 -39.71
C ASN A 471 -11.60 20.34 -39.55
N SER A 472 -12.08 19.43 -40.38
CA SER A 472 -11.70 18.01 -40.34
C SER A 472 -10.23 17.73 -40.63
N THR A 473 -9.50 18.68 -41.22
CA THR A 473 -8.10 18.53 -41.65
C THR A 473 -7.10 19.42 -40.93
N THR A 474 -7.56 20.47 -40.25
CA THR A 474 -6.69 21.43 -39.57
C THR A 474 -7.18 21.81 -38.19
N MET A 475 -6.23 21.92 -37.26
CA MET A 475 -6.45 22.44 -35.91
C MET A 475 -5.27 23.30 -35.46
N LEU A 476 -5.54 24.22 -34.54
CA LEU A 476 -4.54 25.09 -33.94
C LEU A 476 -4.32 24.67 -32.50
N CYS A 477 -3.08 24.33 -32.15
CA CYS A 477 -2.73 23.95 -30.78
C CYS A 477 -1.68 24.91 -30.21
N PRO A 478 -1.81 25.36 -28.96
CA PRO A 478 -0.71 26.00 -28.26
C PRO A 478 0.36 24.96 -27.93
N SER A 479 1.63 25.28 -28.13
CA SER A 479 2.73 24.40 -27.74
C SER A 479 2.66 24.12 -26.23
N PRO A 480 2.75 22.86 -25.79
CA PRO A 480 2.68 22.54 -24.37
C PRO A 480 3.81 23.16 -23.54
N ALA A 481 3.51 23.54 -22.29
CA ALA A 481 4.52 24.00 -21.33
C ALA A 481 5.20 22.78 -20.67
N LEU A 482 6.53 22.82 -20.55
CA LEU A 482 7.28 21.75 -19.86
C LEU A 482 7.05 21.80 -18.36
N ILE A 483 6.86 20.63 -17.75
CA ILE A 483 6.62 20.52 -16.30
C ILE A 483 7.92 20.88 -15.56
N PRO A 484 7.91 21.88 -14.64
CA PRO A 484 9.08 22.25 -13.88
C PRO A 484 9.62 21.07 -13.06
N GLY A 485 10.85 20.64 -13.33
CA GLY A 485 11.48 19.49 -12.67
C GLY A 485 11.68 18.27 -13.57
N SER A 486 10.97 18.18 -14.70
CA SER A 486 11.12 17.06 -15.64
C SER A 486 12.47 17.06 -16.39
N ASP A 487 13.10 18.25 -16.51
CA ASP A 487 14.41 18.47 -17.15
C ASP A 487 15.63 18.19 -16.25
N ARG A 488 15.46 18.13 -14.91
CA ARG A 488 16.57 17.90 -13.96
C ARG A 488 17.03 16.44 -13.93
N LEU A 489 16.20 15.58 -14.49
CA LEU A 489 16.49 14.19 -14.63
C LEU A 489 17.73 14.01 -15.57
N LYS A 490 17.85 14.73 -16.71
CA LYS A 490 18.91 14.48 -17.71
C LYS A 490 20.00 15.55 -17.80
N ARG A 491 20.86 15.71 -16.78
CA ARG A 491 22.11 16.51 -16.96
C ARG A 491 23.41 15.79 -16.58
N ALA A 492 23.35 14.48 -16.30
CA ALA A 492 24.53 13.71 -15.88
C ALA A 492 25.05 12.67 -16.89
N SER A 493 24.41 12.45 -18.06
CA SER A 493 24.81 11.35 -18.97
C SER A 493 25.53 11.73 -20.27
N ASP A 494 25.57 13.00 -20.69
CA ASP A 494 26.05 13.38 -22.04
C ASP A 494 27.25 14.36 -22.05
N GLU A 495 28.08 14.40 -20.99
CA GLU A 495 29.38 15.10 -21.00
C GLU A 495 30.55 14.11 -20.92
N TRP A 496 30.70 13.27 -21.94
CA TRP A 496 32.01 12.71 -22.28
C TRP A 496 32.09 12.32 -23.77
N LYS A 497 32.35 13.30 -24.65
CA LYS A 497 33.30 13.26 -25.79
C LYS A 497 32.92 14.26 -26.89
N THR A 498 33.44 15.49 -26.80
CA THR A 498 34.49 16.00 -27.71
C THR A 498 34.89 17.42 -27.30
N SER A 499 36.19 17.63 -27.09
CA SER A 499 36.78 18.91 -26.72
C SER A 499 36.75 19.88 -27.90
N THR A 500 35.83 20.83 -27.84
CA THR A 500 35.88 22.10 -28.59
C THR A 500 35.16 23.15 -27.77
N ILE A 501 35.79 24.31 -27.56
CA ILE A 501 35.13 25.51 -27.06
C ILE A 501 33.94 25.81 -28.00
N GLY A 502 32.70 25.53 -27.55
CA GLY A 502 31.50 25.71 -28.38
C GLY A 502 30.18 25.25 -27.70
N SER A 503 29.37 26.22 -27.26
CA SER A 503 27.91 26.18 -27.03
C SER A 503 27.31 25.03 -26.19
N ILE A 504 26.96 25.35 -24.94
CA ILE A 504 25.85 24.70 -24.19
C ILE A 504 24.61 24.62 -25.10
N SER A 505 24.10 23.42 -25.40
CA SER A 505 22.95 23.29 -26.31
C SER A 505 21.67 23.78 -25.62
N ASN A 506 21.22 24.99 -25.98
CA ASN A 506 19.99 25.64 -25.49
C ASN A 506 18.68 25.01 -26.03
N SER A 507 18.70 23.77 -26.52
CA SER A 507 17.57 23.13 -27.21
C SER A 507 17.49 21.62 -26.98
N ARG A 508 16.28 21.07 -26.77
CA ARG A 508 16.00 19.63 -26.59
C ARG A 508 14.84 19.17 -27.48
N ARG A 509 14.95 17.98 -28.09
CA ARG A 509 13.91 17.41 -28.96
C ARG A 509 13.06 16.36 -28.24
N TYR A 510 11.74 16.46 -28.37
CA TYR A 510 10.73 15.59 -27.76
C TYR A 510 9.86 14.93 -28.83
N ASP A 511 9.29 13.78 -28.52
CA ASP A 511 8.23 13.18 -29.32
C ASP A 511 6.88 13.84 -28.96
N VAL A 512 5.90 13.73 -29.85
CA VAL A 512 4.58 14.35 -29.68
C VAL A 512 3.51 13.28 -29.56
N GLY A 513 2.58 13.50 -28.64
CA GLY A 513 1.35 12.73 -28.51
C GLY A 513 0.13 13.65 -28.45
N PHE A 514 -1.02 13.09 -28.82
CA PHE A 514 -2.32 13.72 -28.68
C PHE A 514 -3.26 12.84 -27.85
N LEU A 515 -4.02 13.47 -26.98
CA LEU A 515 -5.16 12.89 -26.31
C LEU A 515 -6.40 13.20 -27.14
N MET A 516 -6.88 12.20 -27.86
CA MET A 516 -8.07 12.26 -28.70
C MET A 516 -8.97 11.08 -28.34
N ASP A 517 -9.75 11.25 -27.28
CA ASP A 517 -10.61 10.19 -26.72
C ASP A 517 -9.79 8.89 -26.49
N ASN A 518 -10.27 7.73 -26.98
CA ASN A 518 -9.56 6.46 -26.83
C ASN A 518 -8.71 6.04 -28.04
N VAL A 519 -8.36 6.98 -28.93
CA VAL A 519 -7.58 6.72 -30.14
C VAL A 519 -6.11 6.53 -29.79
N GLU A 520 -5.62 5.29 -29.80
CA GLU A 520 -4.25 4.98 -29.36
C GLU A 520 -3.17 5.39 -30.36
N THR A 521 -3.50 5.39 -31.66
CA THR A 521 -2.54 5.68 -32.76
C THR A 521 -1.95 7.08 -32.70
N VAL A 522 -2.67 8.05 -32.13
CA VAL A 522 -2.22 9.45 -32.00
C VAL A 522 -1.54 9.73 -30.67
N ARG A 523 -1.53 8.78 -29.71
CA ARG A 523 -0.88 8.96 -28.40
C ARG A 523 0.64 9.02 -28.50
N HIS A 524 1.24 8.44 -29.54
CA HIS A 524 2.67 8.54 -29.83
C HIS A 524 2.90 8.50 -31.34
N LEU A 525 3.17 9.66 -31.94
CA LEU A 525 3.32 9.80 -33.40
C LEU A 525 4.71 9.42 -33.94
N GLY A 526 5.66 9.04 -33.06
CA GLY A 526 7.03 8.72 -33.44
C GLY A 526 7.93 9.94 -33.71
N SER A 527 9.20 9.68 -34.00
CA SER A 527 10.27 10.69 -34.05
C SER A 527 10.21 11.66 -35.25
N GLU A 528 9.48 11.30 -36.31
CA GLU A 528 9.25 12.13 -37.51
C GLU A 528 8.49 13.44 -37.17
N PHE A 529 7.62 13.34 -36.18
CA PHE A 529 6.86 14.45 -35.60
C PHE A 529 7.59 15.14 -34.45
N GLY A 530 8.87 14.84 -34.25
CA GLY A 530 9.64 15.37 -33.13
C GLY A 530 9.66 16.89 -33.10
N PHE A 531 9.51 17.42 -31.89
CA PHE A 531 9.32 18.84 -31.58
C PHE A 531 10.46 19.36 -30.71
N THR A 532 11.09 20.47 -31.09
CA THR A 532 12.27 21.01 -30.40
C THR A 532 11.91 22.15 -29.47
N ILE A 533 12.20 22.00 -28.18
CA ILE A 533 12.02 23.04 -27.17
C ILE A 533 13.33 23.79 -26.93
N PHE A 534 13.29 25.11 -27.05
CA PHE A 534 14.36 26.03 -26.73
C PHE A 534 14.14 26.70 -25.37
N SER A 535 15.20 27.31 -24.83
CA SER A 535 15.11 28.19 -23.66
C SER A 535 14.14 29.35 -23.89
N ASP A 536 13.46 29.81 -22.82
CA ASP A 536 12.54 30.93 -22.90
C ASP A 536 13.25 32.24 -23.31
N PRO A 537 12.63 33.09 -24.16
CA PRO A 537 13.16 34.40 -24.51
C PRO A 537 13.17 35.33 -23.29
N ILE A 538 14.24 36.12 -23.13
CA ILE A 538 14.38 37.08 -22.03
C ILE A 538 14.45 38.49 -22.60
N TYR A 539 13.57 39.38 -22.14
CA TYR A 539 13.59 40.80 -22.49
C TYR A 539 14.10 41.62 -21.31
N TYR A 540 15.05 42.52 -21.55
CA TYR A 540 15.64 43.34 -20.49
C TYR A 540 14.79 44.59 -20.24
N ALA A 541 14.49 44.85 -18.95
CA ALA A 541 13.81 46.08 -18.55
C ALA A 541 14.67 47.32 -18.82
N PHE A 542 14.02 48.47 -19.02
CA PHE A 542 14.73 49.72 -19.28
C PHE A 542 15.54 50.16 -18.04
N PRO A 543 16.80 50.57 -18.21
CA PRO A 543 17.62 51.04 -17.09
C PRO A 543 16.97 52.28 -16.46
N GLY A 544 16.58 52.18 -15.19
CA GLY A 544 15.83 53.23 -14.47
C GLY A 544 14.30 53.19 -14.67
N GLY A 545 13.76 52.12 -15.28
CA GLY A 545 12.32 51.92 -15.50
C GLY A 545 11.72 52.83 -16.58
N VAL A 546 12.54 53.63 -17.25
CA VAL A 546 12.11 54.63 -18.22
C VAL A 546 13.09 54.66 -19.40
N LYS A 547 12.58 54.66 -20.64
CA LYS A 547 13.37 54.80 -21.87
C LYS A 547 13.04 56.12 -22.56
N VAL A 548 14.07 56.95 -22.73
CA VAL A 548 13.97 58.23 -23.46
C VAL A 548 13.99 57.94 -24.96
N HIS A 549 12.96 58.41 -25.67
CA HIS A 549 12.77 58.22 -27.10
C HIS A 549 12.91 59.57 -27.83
N ARG A 550 13.72 59.58 -28.89
CA ARG A 550 13.82 60.70 -29.82
C ARG A 550 12.73 60.49 -30.85
N GLY A 551 11.67 61.30 -30.83
CA GLY A 551 10.34 61.09 -31.47
C GLY A 551 10.25 60.77 -32.98
N SER A 552 11.30 60.26 -33.62
CA SER A 552 11.33 59.73 -34.99
C SER A 552 12.23 58.50 -35.19
N GLY A 553 12.83 57.94 -34.12
CA GLY A 553 13.71 56.77 -34.20
C GLY A 553 12.99 55.42 -34.03
N PRO A 554 13.59 54.29 -34.42
CA PRO A 554 13.04 52.96 -34.10
C PRO A 554 13.18 52.65 -32.59
N LEU A 555 12.18 51.97 -31.99
CA LEU A 555 12.28 51.48 -30.61
C LEU A 555 13.07 50.17 -30.60
N VAL A 556 14.26 50.22 -29.99
CA VAL A 556 15.14 49.06 -29.82
C VAL A 556 14.97 48.50 -28.42
N ILE A 557 14.57 47.23 -28.34
CA ILE A 557 14.41 46.46 -27.12
C ILE A 557 15.47 45.39 -27.09
N GLU A 558 16.26 45.35 -26.01
CA GLU A 558 17.34 44.39 -25.84
C GLU A 558 16.86 43.16 -25.07
N GLY A 559 17.45 42.02 -25.36
CA GLY A 559 17.12 40.75 -24.74
C GLY A 559 18.10 39.65 -25.11
N SER A 560 17.72 38.41 -24.84
CA SER A 560 18.46 37.21 -25.21
C SER A 560 17.49 36.09 -25.62
N ASN A 561 17.92 35.23 -26.56
CA ASN A 561 17.13 34.14 -27.14
C ASN A 561 15.82 34.59 -27.82
N LEU A 562 15.77 35.82 -28.35
CA LEU A 562 14.53 36.41 -28.84
C LEU A 562 14.00 35.75 -30.13
N ASN A 563 14.88 35.22 -30.99
CA ASN A 563 14.52 34.56 -32.25
C ASN A 563 14.76 33.03 -32.25
N SER A 564 15.08 32.42 -31.10
CA SER A 564 15.46 31.00 -31.04
C SER A 564 14.31 30.05 -31.41
N ALA A 565 13.09 30.37 -30.97
CA ALA A 565 11.86 29.61 -31.26
C ALA A 565 10.64 30.54 -31.36
N SER A 566 10.87 31.76 -31.84
CA SER A 566 9.84 32.80 -31.98
C SER A 566 10.03 33.49 -33.32
N SER A 567 8.94 33.70 -34.04
CA SER A 567 8.89 34.51 -35.27
C SER A 567 8.26 35.87 -35.00
N ILE A 568 8.35 36.79 -35.96
CA ILE A 568 7.72 38.13 -35.87
C ILE A 568 6.22 38.02 -35.56
N ASN A 569 5.54 36.99 -36.10
CA ASN A 569 4.11 36.77 -35.89
C ASN A 569 3.76 36.24 -34.48
N ASP A 570 4.74 35.70 -33.75
CA ASP A 570 4.56 35.13 -32.42
C ASP A 570 4.70 36.19 -31.30
N VAL A 571 5.27 37.36 -31.62
CA VAL A 571 5.59 38.42 -30.66
C VAL A 571 4.66 39.61 -30.84
N THR A 572 3.99 40.01 -29.75
CA THR A 572 3.20 41.22 -29.70
C THR A 572 3.80 42.21 -28.71
N VAL A 573 4.18 43.40 -29.20
CA VAL A 573 4.69 44.50 -28.38
C VAL A 573 3.57 45.54 -28.22
N LEU A 574 3.29 45.93 -26.97
CA LEU A 574 2.28 46.91 -26.59
C LEU A 574 2.96 48.12 -25.94
N VAL A 575 2.63 49.32 -26.39
CA VAL A 575 3.05 50.59 -25.79
C VAL A 575 1.79 51.32 -25.33
N GLY A 576 1.54 51.36 -24.03
CA GLY A 576 0.21 51.70 -23.50
C GLY A 576 -0.83 50.71 -23.98
N ASP A 577 -1.84 51.18 -24.72
CA ASP A 577 -2.92 50.35 -25.28
C ASP A 577 -2.72 50.01 -26.76
N HIS A 578 -1.64 50.48 -27.40
CA HIS A 578 -1.42 50.36 -28.83
C HIS A 578 -0.35 49.32 -29.17
N ARG A 579 -0.54 48.61 -30.29
CA ARG A 579 0.40 47.58 -30.78
C ARG A 579 1.51 48.22 -31.61
N CYS A 580 2.76 47.90 -31.28
CA CYS A 580 3.92 48.31 -32.05
C CYS A 580 4.23 47.27 -33.14
N ASN A 581 4.35 47.70 -34.39
CA ASN A 581 4.69 46.79 -35.49
C ASN A 581 6.19 46.43 -35.43
N VAL A 582 6.45 45.15 -35.14
CA VAL A 582 7.80 44.60 -35.08
C VAL A 582 8.34 44.43 -36.50
N THR A 583 9.48 45.05 -36.80
CA THR A 583 10.12 45.00 -38.12
C THR A 583 11.31 44.06 -38.15
N LEU A 584 12.02 43.91 -37.03
CA LEU A 584 13.18 43.02 -36.91
C LEU A 584 13.14 42.29 -35.58
N LEU A 585 13.32 40.97 -35.63
CA LEU A 585 13.51 40.11 -34.46
C LEU A 585 14.87 39.39 -34.60
N GLY A 586 15.90 39.95 -33.98
CA GLY A 586 17.22 39.33 -33.85
C GLY A 586 17.29 38.41 -32.63
N SER A 587 18.45 37.80 -32.37
CA SER A 587 18.66 36.96 -31.18
C SER A 587 18.80 37.74 -29.88
N THR A 588 19.28 38.99 -29.97
CA THR A 588 19.55 39.87 -28.82
C THR A 588 18.79 41.19 -28.85
N GLN A 589 18.16 41.54 -29.98
CA GLN A 589 17.49 42.82 -30.16
C GLN A 589 16.20 42.65 -30.96
N LEU A 590 15.15 43.32 -30.50
CA LEU A 590 13.87 43.48 -31.19
C LEU A 590 13.71 44.95 -31.57
N ILE A 591 13.34 45.20 -32.82
CA ILE A 591 13.06 46.55 -33.32
C ILE A 591 11.60 46.65 -33.71
N CYS A 592 10.91 47.64 -33.17
CA CYS A 592 9.54 47.97 -33.57
C CYS A 592 9.42 49.45 -33.92
N LEU A 593 8.56 49.75 -34.89
CA LEU A 593 8.28 51.12 -35.32
C LEU A 593 6.99 51.60 -34.66
N LEU A 594 7.09 52.71 -33.93
CA LEU A 594 5.92 53.39 -33.38
C LEU A 594 5.25 54.18 -34.51
N SER A 595 3.94 54.01 -34.65
CA SER A 595 3.12 54.72 -35.63
C SER A 595 2.73 56.14 -35.20
N SER A 596 2.90 56.49 -33.92
CA SER A 596 2.40 57.73 -33.31
C SER A 596 3.26 58.13 -32.09
N SER A 597 3.18 59.40 -31.66
CA SER A 597 3.86 59.98 -30.48
C SER A 597 3.27 59.50 -29.15
N GLU A 598 3.01 58.21 -29.04
CA GLU A 598 2.31 57.61 -27.90
C GLU A 598 3.30 57.21 -26.79
N LEU A 599 2.97 57.63 -25.58
CA LEU A 599 3.80 57.45 -24.38
C LEU A 599 3.04 56.57 -23.40
N GLY A 600 3.71 55.57 -22.85
CA GLY A 600 3.06 54.61 -21.95
C GLY A 600 3.97 53.49 -21.47
N PRO A 601 3.43 52.58 -20.65
CA PRO A 601 4.13 51.36 -20.26
C PRO A 601 4.33 50.45 -21.47
N VAL A 602 5.54 49.94 -21.65
CA VAL A 602 5.89 48.99 -22.71
C VAL A 602 5.81 47.59 -22.13
N SER A 603 4.97 46.75 -22.74
CA SER A 603 4.84 45.34 -22.42
C SER A 603 4.99 44.46 -23.66
N ILE A 604 5.50 43.25 -23.47
CA ILE A 604 5.70 42.27 -24.53
C ILE A 604 5.02 40.97 -24.15
N ARG A 605 4.31 40.37 -25.10
CA ARG A 605 3.69 39.05 -24.95
C ARG A 605 4.16 38.11 -26.06
N VAL A 606 4.60 36.92 -25.65
CA VAL A 606 5.07 35.83 -26.53
C VAL A 606 4.56 34.49 -25.98
N GLY A 607 3.60 33.86 -26.67
CA GLY A 607 2.90 32.67 -26.17
C GLY A 607 2.31 32.87 -24.77
N ASN A 608 2.76 32.07 -23.80
CA ASN A 608 2.36 32.16 -22.39
C ASN A 608 3.18 33.17 -21.57
N LEU A 609 4.22 33.77 -22.14
CA LEU A 609 5.11 34.71 -21.44
C LEU A 609 4.65 36.16 -21.61
N GLN A 610 4.74 36.94 -20.53
CA GLN A 610 4.46 38.37 -20.51
C GLN A 610 5.57 39.11 -19.75
N PHE A 611 6.05 40.22 -20.33
CA PHE A 611 7.13 41.04 -19.78
C PHE A 611 6.71 42.51 -19.73
N GLU A 612 7.02 43.20 -18.63
CA GLU A 612 6.86 44.65 -18.49
C GLU A 612 8.23 45.32 -18.42
N LEU A 613 8.52 46.22 -19.36
CA LEU A 613 9.88 46.76 -19.53
C LEU A 613 10.06 48.15 -18.90
N GLY A 614 8.99 48.91 -18.71
CA GLY A 614 9.02 50.27 -18.17
C GLY A 614 8.26 51.28 -19.03
N LYS A 615 8.41 52.58 -18.78
CA LYS A 615 7.68 53.65 -19.48
C LYS A 615 8.52 54.32 -20.57
N LEU A 616 7.90 54.72 -21.68
CA LEU A 616 8.52 55.52 -22.74
C LEU A 616 8.29 57.02 -22.48
N ILE A 617 9.34 57.86 -22.50
CA ILE A 617 9.25 59.34 -22.38
C ILE A 617 10.01 60.04 -23.53
N LEU A 618 9.67 61.28 -23.87
CA LEU A 618 10.38 62.09 -24.88
C LEU A 618 11.53 62.90 -24.25
N GLU A 619 12.62 63.09 -25.01
CA GLU A 619 13.77 63.93 -24.63
C GLU A 619 13.40 65.42 -24.80
N ASP A 620 13.15 66.15 -23.71
CA ASP A 620 12.95 67.60 -23.71
C ASP A 620 14.29 68.31 -23.51
N GLY A 621 14.75 69.05 -24.52
CA GLY A 621 15.99 69.80 -24.46
C GLY A 621 15.78 71.24 -23.96
N GLN A 622 16.31 71.58 -22.77
CA GLN A 622 16.78 72.94 -22.47
C GLN A 622 17.57 73.07 -21.14
N THR A 623 18.33 74.17 -21.06
CA THR A 623 19.54 74.47 -20.28
C THR A 623 19.36 75.39 -19.04
N ASN A 624 20.42 75.47 -18.21
CA ASN A 624 20.95 76.61 -17.42
C ASN A 624 20.60 76.86 -15.92
N MET A 625 21.65 76.77 -15.09
CA MET A 625 22.27 77.79 -14.21
C MET A 625 21.45 78.87 -13.45
N ALA A 626 21.73 78.92 -12.13
CA ALA A 626 22.08 80.07 -11.27
C ALA A 626 21.03 80.84 -10.40
N LEU A 627 21.34 80.84 -9.09
CA LEU A 627 21.37 81.93 -8.08
C LEU A 627 20.11 82.65 -7.51
N LEU A 628 19.99 82.53 -6.17
CA LEU A 628 19.85 83.56 -5.10
C LEU A 628 18.55 84.38 -4.83
N GLY A 629 18.24 84.48 -3.52
CA GLY A 629 17.41 85.49 -2.83
C GLY A 629 16.14 84.90 -2.20
N GLY A 630 15.75 85.07 -0.93
CA GLY A 630 16.22 85.84 0.22
C GLY A 630 15.10 85.77 1.28
N LEU A 631 15.49 85.49 2.53
CA LEU A 631 14.84 85.66 3.85
C LEU A 631 13.38 86.19 3.95
N VAL A 632 12.57 85.57 4.84
CA VAL A 632 12.06 86.11 6.13
C VAL A 632 10.99 85.14 6.71
N GLY A 633 11.13 84.70 7.97
CA GLY A 633 10.07 84.01 8.73
C GLY A 633 10.39 82.69 9.44
N GLY A 634 11.65 82.40 9.80
CA GLY A 634 11.99 81.39 10.82
C GLY A 634 11.79 82.01 12.21
N CYS A 635 10.98 81.48 13.11
CA CYS A 635 11.29 80.26 13.85
C CYS A 635 10.06 79.41 14.25
N CYS A 636 8.83 79.79 13.88
CA CYS A 636 7.62 79.01 14.23
C CYS A 636 7.27 77.92 13.20
N SER A 637 7.71 78.07 11.95
CA SER A 637 7.47 77.14 10.83
C SER A 637 8.37 75.90 10.86
N LEU A 638 9.61 76.03 11.36
CA LEU A 638 10.56 74.92 11.46
C LEU A 638 10.11 73.87 12.49
N ALA A 639 9.54 74.28 13.63
CA ALA A 639 9.03 73.33 14.62
C ALA A 639 7.83 72.53 14.10
N PHE A 640 6.93 73.17 13.33
CA PHE A 640 5.76 72.49 12.76
C PHE A 640 6.15 71.53 11.62
N LEU A 641 7.11 71.92 10.77
CA LEU A 641 7.64 71.05 9.70
C LEU A 641 8.43 69.85 10.25
N VAL A 642 9.14 70.00 11.37
CA VAL A 642 9.83 68.88 12.03
C VAL A 642 8.83 67.91 12.66
N ILE A 643 7.75 68.41 13.29
CA ILE A 643 6.70 67.53 13.86
C ILE A 643 5.91 66.82 12.76
N VAL A 644 5.52 67.52 11.69
CA VAL A 644 4.83 66.91 10.53
C VAL A 644 5.74 65.94 9.79
N GLY A 645 7.02 66.27 9.61
CA GLY A 645 8.03 65.39 9.03
C GLY A 645 8.25 64.14 9.88
N ALA A 646 8.33 64.27 11.21
CA ALA A 646 8.41 63.14 12.12
C ALA A 646 7.14 62.27 12.10
N ALA A 647 5.95 62.87 12.01
CA ALA A 647 4.69 62.14 11.90
C ALA A 647 4.56 61.39 10.57
N ILE A 648 4.94 62.01 9.44
CA ILE A 648 4.95 61.37 8.12
C ILE A 648 6.01 60.27 8.07
N TRP A 649 7.20 60.51 8.61
CA TRP A 649 8.26 59.50 8.72
C TRP A 649 7.81 58.33 9.60
N TRP A 650 7.13 58.59 10.71
CA TRP A 650 6.64 57.54 11.60
C TRP A 650 5.50 56.73 10.95
N ARG A 651 4.58 57.38 10.22
CA ARG A 651 3.53 56.69 9.43
C ARG A 651 4.10 55.88 8.26
N ASN A 652 5.10 56.40 7.56
CA ASN A 652 5.74 55.68 6.45
C ASN A 652 6.59 54.52 6.98
N LYS A 653 7.26 54.68 8.12
CA LYS A 653 8.03 53.61 8.77
C LYS A 653 7.13 52.55 9.38
N SER A 654 5.99 52.92 9.97
CA SER A 654 5.01 51.96 10.50
C SER A 654 4.36 51.15 9.38
N THR A 655 4.00 51.80 8.27
CA THR A 655 3.43 51.11 7.10
C THR A 655 4.46 50.27 6.32
N LEU A 656 5.76 50.61 6.39
CA LEU A 656 6.83 49.72 5.89
C LEU A 656 6.99 48.48 6.76
N ALA A 657 7.01 48.64 8.09
CA ALA A 657 7.15 47.53 9.04
C ALA A 657 5.97 46.57 8.98
N GLU A 658 4.75 47.08 8.80
CA GLU A 658 3.54 46.25 8.67
C GLU A 658 3.53 45.43 7.37
N LYS A 659 4.12 45.97 6.29
CA LYS A 659 4.31 45.25 5.02
C LYS A 659 5.39 44.19 5.11
N GLU A 660 6.48 44.46 5.83
CA GLU A 660 7.53 43.46 6.09
C GLU A 660 7.01 42.31 6.97
N TYR A 661 6.24 42.63 8.01
CA TYR A 661 5.63 41.61 8.88
C TYR A 661 4.63 40.73 8.11
N ARG A 662 3.74 41.33 7.29
CA ARG A 662 2.82 40.55 6.43
C ARG A 662 3.55 39.70 5.40
N ARG A 663 4.67 40.19 4.84
CA ARG A 663 5.50 39.40 3.91
C ARG A 663 6.12 38.18 4.61
N ILE A 664 6.66 38.35 5.82
CA ILE A 664 7.24 37.26 6.60
C ILE A 664 6.17 36.24 7.01
N GLN A 665 4.97 36.70 7.40
CA GLN A 665 3.89 35.79 7.79
C GLN A 665 3.33 35.00 6.61
N LEU A 666 3.16 35.63 5.44
CA LEU A 666 2.80 34.92 4.20
C LEU A 666 3.89 33.94 3.76
N GLN A 667 5.18 34.24 3.99
CA GLN A 667 6.27 33.30 3.74
C GLN A 667 6.22 32.11 4.70
N MET A 668 5.85 32.34 5.97
CA MET A 668 5.70 31.27 6.96
C MET A 668 4.50 30.37 6.66
N ASP A 669 3.36 30.94 6.29
CA ASP A 669 2.15 30.18 5.91
C ASP A 669 2.36 29.40 4.60
N ASN A 670 3.12 29.95 3.65
CA ASN A 670 3.49 29.25 2.42
C ASN A 670 4.48 28.11 2.71
N LEU A 671 5.45 28.31 3.60
CA LEU A 671 6.34 27.23 4.04
C LEU A 671 5.58 26.14 4.80
N GLU A 672 4.67 26.50 5.71
CA GLU A 672 3.87 25.53 6.46
C GLU A 672 2.93 24.73 5.55
N SER A 673 2.27 25.40 4.59
CA SER A 673 1.40 24.71 3.62
C SER A 673 2.18 23.81 2.67
N ASN A 674 3.37 24.21 2.21
CA ASN A 674 4.24 23.35 1.40
C ASN A 674 4.72 22.12 2.19
N VAL A 675 5.16 22.28 3.44
CA VAL A 675 5.56 21.14 4.29
C VAL A 675 4.38 20.23 4.58
N ARG A 676 3.20 20.80 4.87
CA ARG A 676 1.97 20.02 5.09
C ARG A 676 1.56 19.25 3.83
N GLN A 677 1.76 19.83 2.66
CA GLN A 677 1.44 19.20 1.39
C GLN A 677 2.46 18.12 1.02
N GLU A 678 3.76 18.35 1.18
CA GLU A 678 4.80 17.33 1.01
C GLU A 678 4.59 16.14 1.97
N CYS A 679 4.22 16.39 3.23
CA CYS A 679 3.88 15.32 4.17
C CYS A 679 2.64 14.52 3.76
N LYS A 680 1.60 15.19 3.23
CA LYS A 680 0.39 14.51 2.74
C LYS A 680 0.65 13.69 1.48
N GLU A 681 1.41 14.23 0.55
CA GLU A 681 1.81 13.53 -0.68
C GLU A 681 2.71 12.34 -0.35
N ALA A 682 3.72 12.51 0.51
CA ALA A 682 4.56 11.41 0.98
C ALA A 682 3.77 10.31 1.71
N PHE A 683 2.75 10.67 2.50
CA PHE A 683 1.90 9.70 3.20
C PHE A 683 0.93 8.96 2.27
N ALA A 684 0.35 9.67 1.28
CA ALA A 684 -0.52 9.07 0.27
C ALA A 684 0.22 8.12 -0.67
N GLU A 685 1.45 8.48 -1.06
CA GLU A 685 2.34 7.59 -1.81
C GLU A 685 2.72 6.33 -1.01
N LEU A 686 3.01 6.48 0.29
CA LEU A 686 3.35 5.35 1.15
C LEU A 686 2.22 4.33 1.29
N GLN A 687 0.96 4.77 1.37
CA GLN A 687 -0.18 3.87 1.53
C GLN A 687 -0.51 3.08 0.25
N THR A 688 -0.30 3.68 -0.92
CA THR A 688 -0.59 3.07 -2.23
C THR A 688 0.51 2.10 -2.68
N ASP A 689 1.79 2.42 -2.44
CA ASP A 689 2.92 1.55 -2.78
C ASP A 689 2.96 0.25 -1.93
N MET A 690 2.46 0.28 -0.69
CA MET A 690 2.46 -0.88 0.22
C MET A 690 1.37 -1.91 -0.09
N SER A 691 0.20 -1.48 -0.60
CA SER A 691 -0.86 -2.40 -1.02
C SER A 691 -0.44 -3.22 -2.25
N ASP A 692 0.23 -2.58 -3.21
CA ASP A 692 0.67 -3.21 -4.45
C ASP A 692 1.77 -4.26 -4.17
N LEU A 693 2.74 -3.94 -3.31
CA LEU A 693 3.79 -4.87 -2.89
C LEU A 693 3.23 -6.10 -2.15
N THR A 694 2.19 -5.93 -1.33
CA THR A 694 1.57 -7.03 -0.58
C THR A 694 0.84 -7.99 -1.52
N SER A 695 0.17 -7.46 -2.56
CA SER A 695 -0.50 -8.25 -3.58
C SER A 695 0.49 -9.09 -4.42
N ASP A 696 1.62 -8.50 -4.81
CA ASP A 696 2.69 -9.18 -5.56
C ASP A 696 3.37 -10.28 -4.73
N LEU A 697 3.57 -10.07 -3.42
CA LEU A 697 4.25 -11.05 -2.55
C LEU A 697 3.37 -12.26 -2.21
N VAL A 698 2.06 -12.07 -2.07
CA VAL A 698 1.09 -13.15 -1.83
C VAL A 698 1.00 -14.10 -3.02
N ALA A 699 1.17 -13.59 -4.25
CA ALA A 699 1.18 -14.39 -5.48
C ALA A 699 2.45 -15.25 -5.67
N LEU A 700 3.58 -14.87 -5.05
CA LEU A 700 4.91 -15.42 -5.36
C LEU A 700 5.47 -16.39 -4.30
N GLY A 701 4.98 -16.35 -3.05
CA GLY A 701 5.44 -17.20 -1.95
C GLY A 701 6.86 -16.87 -1.44
N ILE A 702 7.24 -17.41 -0.28
CA ILE A 702 8.51 -17.08 0.38
C ILE A 702 9.57 -18.15 0.08
N PRO A 703 10.75 -17.77 -0.46
CA PRO A 703 11.80 -18.73 -0.78
C PRO A 703 12.59 -19.12 0.48
N TYR A 704 12.14 -20.15 1.19
CA TYR A 704 12.87 -20.70 2.33
C TYR A 704 14.18 -21.37 1.89
N ARG A 705 15.20 -21.29 2.76
CA ARG A 705 16.49 -21.95 2.56
C ARG A 705 16.49 -23.35 3.12
N SER A 706 17.26 -24.25 2.51
CA SER A 706 17.59 -25.53 3.12
C SER A 706 18.38 -25.31 4.42
N GLN A 707 18.21 -26.22 5.37
CA GLN A 707 18.76 -26.09 6.72
C GLN A 707 20.30 -26.00 6.68
N ILE A 708 20.93 -26.75 5.78
CA ILE A 708 22.39 -26.77 5.62
C ILE A 708 22.91 -25.40 5.11
N ASP A 709 22.25 -24.80 4.11
CA ASP A 709 22.65 -23.48 3.58
C ASP A 709 22.42 -22.37 4.62
N PHE A 710 21.35 -22.48 5.41
CA PHE A 710 21.09 -21.57 6.54
C PHE A 710 22.20 -21.63 7.60
N ILE A 711 22.54 -22.83 8.07
CA ILE A 711 23.59 -23.06 9.06
C ILE A 711 24.92 -22.49 8.58
N ASN A 712 25.30 -22.77 7.33
CA ASN A 712 26.56 -22.30 6.76
C ASN A 712 26.67 -20.77 6.74
N ARG A 713 25.56 -20.06 6.49
CA ARG A 713 25.52 -18.59 6.42
C ARG A 713 25.49 -17.92 7.80
N VAL A 714 24.83 -18.55 8.77
CA VAL A 714 24.76 -18.04 10.14
C VAL A 714 26.12 -18.16 10.83
N LEU A 715 26.78 -19.30 10.64
CA LEU A 715 28.05 -19.61 11.28
C LEU A 715 29.22 -18.92 10.58
N PHE A 716 29.28 -18.93 9.24
CA PHE A 716 30.47 -18.48 8.51
C PHE A 716 30.18 -17.32 7.53
N LYS A 717 31.10 -16.35 7.51
CA LYS A 717 31.14 -15.28 6.48
C LYS A 717 31.50 -15.86 5.11
N GLU A 718 31.17 -15.13 4.04
CA GLU A 718 31.24 -15.63 2.64
C GLU A 718 32.61 -16.20 2.27
N GLU A 719 33.71 -15.61 2.76
CA GLU A 719 35.10 -16.03 2.51
C GLU A 719 35.49 -17.36 3.16
N HIS A 720 34.75 -17.83 4.18
CA HIS A 720 35.06 -19.04 4.96
C HIS A 720 34.05 -20.19 4.76
N ARG A 721 33.09 -20.05 3.84
CA ARG A 721 32.04 -21.07 3.58
C ARG A 721 32.58 -22.40 3.04
N SER A 722 33.79 -22.39 2.49
CA SER A 722 34.46 -23.54 1.88
C SER A 722 34.93 -24.61 2.87
N ILE A 723 34.91 -24.33 4.17
CA ILE A 723 35.49 -25.21 5.21
C ILE A 723 34.63 -26.45 5.47
N LEU A 724 33.30 -26.33 5.32
CA LEU A 724 32.37 -27.47 5.43
C LEU A 724 32.24 -28.28 4.13
N GLN A 725 32.67 -27.71 3.00
CA GLN A 725 32.77 -28.39 1.70
C GLN A 725 34.18 -28.90 1.40
N MET A 726 35.11 -28.77 2.34
CA MET A 726 36.45 -29.32 2.18
C MET A 726 36.32 -30.84 2.14
N SER A 727 36.33 -31.39 0.92
CA SER A 727 36.51 -32.80 0.68
C SER A 727 37.63 -33.28 1.59
N THR A 728 37.34 -34.23 2.46
CA THR A 728 38.26 -34.93 3.36
C THR A 728 39.31 -35.75 2.60
N GLY A 729 39.66 -35.34 1.38
CA GLY A 729 40.55 -36.03 0.46
C GLY A 729 42.02 -35.64 0.57
N LYS A 730 42.41 -34.69 1.43
CA LYS A 730 43.82 -34.28 1.62
C LYS A 730 44.20 -33.92 3.07
N ILE A 731 43.61 -34.57 4.07
CA ILE A 731 44.29 -34.66 5.38
C ILE A 731 45.08 -35.96 5.31
N GLU A 732 46.41 -35.83 5.18
CA GLU A 732 47.32 -36.98 5.18
C GLU A 732 46.99 -37.92 6.35
N ASN A 733 46.89 -39.21 6.05
CA ASN A 733 46.52 -40.32 6.95
C ASN A 733 47.55 -40.54 8.08
N SER A 734 47.84 -39.54 8.89
CA SER A 734 48.65 -39.69 10.08
C SER A 734 47.74 -40.09 11.25
N ALA A 735 47.84 -41.34 11.71
CA ALA A 735 47.06 -41.88 12.83
C ALA A 735 47.20 -41.03 14.10
N THR A 736 48.32 -40.33 14.27
CA THR A 736 48.56 -39.42 15.41
C THR A 736 47.66 -38.19 15.36
N VAL A 737 47.41 -37.61 14.18
CA VAL A 737 46.52 -36.45 14.01
C VAL A 737 45.08 -36.86 14.30
N LYS A 738 44.65 -38.04 13.84
CA LYS A 738 43.31 -38.56 14.12
C LYS A 738 43.09 -38.81 15.62
N ASN A 739 44.06 -39.39 16.32
CA ASN A 739 43.98 -39.61 17.76
C ASN A 739 44.00 -38.28 18.55
N ALA A 740 44.82 -37.31 18.13
CA ALA A 740 44.84 -35.99 18.74
C ALA A 740 43.51 -35.24 18.57
N LEU A 741 42.86 -35.35 17.41
CA LEU A 741 41.53 -34.77 17.16
C LEU A 741 40.44 -35.42 18.03
N ILE A 742 40.47 -36.74 18.22
CA ILE A 742 39.53 -37.44 19.11
C ILE A 742 39.72 -36.99 20.57
N HIS A 743 40.97 -36.89 21.04
CA HIS A 743 41.24 -36.37 22.39
C HIS A 743 40.84 -34.90 22.56
N PHE A 744 41.01 -34.10 21.50
CA PHE A 744 40.56 -32.71 21.51
C PHE A 744 39.03 -32.61 21.54
N GLU A 745 38.31 -33.46 20.81
CA GLU A 745 36.86 -33.56 20.86
C GLU A 745 36.36 -33.95 22.27
N GLN A 746 37.04 -34.89 22.94
CA GLN A 746 36.76 -35.24 24.33
C GLN A 746 36.94 -34.06 25.29
N LEU A 747 37.96 -33.21 25.08
CA LEU A 747 38.15 -31.99 25.86
C LEU A 747 37.06 -30.95 25.57
N LEU A 748 36.64 -30.80 24.31
CA LEU A 748 35.54 -29.91 23.92
C LEU A 748 34.19 -30.35 24.50
N MET A 749 34.00 -31.63 24.80
CA MET A 749 32.81 -32.13 25.51
C MET A 749 32.88 -31.94 27.03
N ASN A 750 34.01 -31.44 27.57
CA ASN A 750 34.11 -31.06 28.98
C ASN A 750 33.76 -29.59 29.20
N ARG A 751 32.62 -29.35 29.85
CA ARG A 751 32.08 -28.00 30.10
C ARG A 751 33.06 -27.07 30.81
N GLN A 752 33.81 -27.56 31.79
CA GLN A 752 34.74 -26.73 32.56
C GLN A 752 35.94 -26.29 31.72
N PHE A 753 36.42 -27.18 30.85
CA PHE A 753 37.49 -26.87 29.91
C PHE A 753 37.06 -25.78 28.93
N VAL A 754 35.90 -25.92 28.28
CA VAL A 754 35.41 -24.93 27.30
C VAL A 754 35.21 -23.56 27.94
N VAL A 755 34.58 -23.50 29.13
CA VAL A 755 34.36 -22.24 29.85
C VAL A 755 35.68 -21.55 30.23
N SER A 756 36.66 -22.32 30.72
CA SER A 756 37.99 -21.79 31.06
C SER A 756 38.74 -21.33 29.80
N TRP A 757 38.65 -22.10 28.73
CA TRP A 757 39.32 -21.81 27.47
C TRP A 757 38.79 -20.52 26.82
N VAL A 758 37.47 -20.37 26.72
CA VAL A 758 36.85 -19.13 26.21
C VAL A 758 37.23 -17.93 27.07
N ARG A 759 37.27 -18.06 28.41
CA ARG A 759 37.73 -17.00 29.30
C ARG A 759 39.18 -16.60 29.02
N THR A 760 40.07 -17.56 28.84
CA THR A 760 41.48 -17.27 28.52
C THR A 760 41.63 -16.59 27.16
N LEU A 761 40.84 -16.98 26.15
CA LEU A 761 40.85 -16.36 24.83
C LEU A 761 40.31 -14.92 24.85
N GLU A 762 39.25 -14.66 25.61
CA GLU A 762 38.70 -13.30 25.72
C GLU A 762 39.59 -12.33 26.50
N GLY A 763 40.39 -12.86 27.45
CA GLY A 763 41.35 -12.09 28.23
C GLY A 763 42.61 -11.67 27.47
N GLN A 764 42.87 -12.22 26.27
CA GLN A 764 44.06 -11.87 25.49
C GLN A 764 43.86 -10.57 24.69
N PRO A 765 44.71 -9.55 24.89
CA PRO A 765 44.60 -8.27 24.18
C PRO A 765 45.02 -8.37 22.71
N SER A 766 45.84 -9.36 22.35
CA SER A 766 46.28 -9.62 20.97
C SER A 766 45.22 -10.29 20.10
N PHE A 767 44.11 -10.76 20.69
CA PHE A 767 43.08 -11.50 19.98
C PHE A 767 41.96 -10.55 19.53
N ALA A 768 41.91 -10.28 18.23
CA ALA A 768 41.02 -9.29 17.65
C ALA A 768 39.55 -9.76 17.64
N ALA A 769 38.61 -8.81 17.61
CA ALA A 769 37.17 -9.10 17.58
C ALA A 769 36.74 -10.02 16.41
N PRO A 770 37.25 -9.89 15.17
CA PRO A 770 36.92 -10.82 14.08
C PRO A 770 37.31 -12.28 14.37
N ASP A 771 38.47 -12.50 15.01
CA ASP A 771 38.96 -13.84 15.33
C ASP A 771 38.15 -14.47 16.48
N LYS A 772 37.74 -13.65 17.46
CA LYS A 772 36.82 -14.05 18.54
C LYS A 772 35.48 -14.55 17.99
N VAL A 773 34.91 -13.78 17.06
CA VAL A 773 33.67 -14.14 16.38
C VAL A 773 33.84 -15.43 15.57
N TYR A 774 34.97 -15.60 14.89
CA TYR A 774 35.24 -16.81 14.11
C TYR A 774 35.37 -18.07 14.99
N VAL A 775 36.09 -17.99 16.11
CA VAL A 775 36.19 -19.09 17.09
C VAL A 775 34.82 -19.41 17.69
N GLY A 776 34.00 -18.41 18.00
CA GLY A 776 32.63 -18.62 18.48
C GLY A 776 31.78 -19.42 17.49
N SER A 777 31.91 -19.16 16.19
CA SER A 777 31.24 -19.94 15.15
C SER A 777 31.76 -21.36 15.01
N LEU A 778 33.08 -21.58 15.09
CA LEU A 778 33.67 -22.93 15.05
C LEU A 778 33.27 -23.78 16.25
N LEU A 779 33.24 -23.18 17.45
CA LEU A 779 32.78 -23.86 18.66
C LEU A 779 31.31 -24.25 18.55
N THR A 780 30.48 -23.35 18.02
CA THR A 780 29.07 -23.65 17.76
C THR A 780 28.93 -24.79 16.75
N ALA A 781 29.71 -24.77 15.66
CA ALA A 781 29.69 -25.81 14.64
C ALA A 781 30.10 -27.19 15.20
N ALA A 782 31.15 -27.24 16.02
CA ALA A 782 31.63 -28.47 16.65
C ALA A 782 30.62 -29.08 17.63
N MET A 783 29.83 -28.25 18.32
CA MET A 783 28.85 -28.69 19.30
C MET A 783 27.42 -28.81 18.75
N MET A 784 27.18 -28.46 17.48
CA MET A 784 25.84 -28.42 16.88
C MET A 784 25.14 -29.80 16.87
N ASN A 785 25.90 -30.89 16.81
CA ASN A 785 25.36 -32.24 16.89
C ASN A 785 24.76 -32.58 18.26
N ASN A 786 25.11 -31.83 19.32
CA ASN A 786 24.56 -31.97 20.66
C ASN A 786 24.09 -30.59 21.18
N MET A 787 22.92 -30.16 20.68
CA MET A 787 22.33 -28.86 21.02
C MET A 787 22.06 -28.67 22.53
N GLN A 788 21.80 -29.75 23.27
CA GLN A 788 21.61 -29.70 24.72
C GLN A 788 22.91 -29.25 25.42
N TYR A 789 24.03 -29.88 25.08
CA TYR A 789 25.35 -29.51 25.61
C TYR A 789 25.74 -28.08 25.23
N LEU A 790 25.53 -27.68 23.96
CA LEU A 790 25.77 -26.32 23.49
C LEU A 790 24.97 -25.29 24.32
N THR A 791 23.70 -25.58 24.61
CA THR A 791 22.84 -24.68 25.39
C THR A 791 23.37 -24.50 26.81
N GLU A 792 23.79 -25.57 27.48
CA GLU A 792 24.39 -25.48 28.81
C GLU A 792 25.68 -24.65 28.84
N VAL A 793 26.54 -24.83 27.82
CA VAL A 793 27.79 -24.08 27.67
C VAL A 793 27.50 -22.59 27.44
N VAL A 794 26.60 -22.25 26.51
CA VAL A 794 26.22 -20.85 26.21
C VAL A 794 25.61 -20.18 27.44
N ILE A 795 24.72 -20.85 28.18
CA ILE A 795 24.14 -20.29 29.42
C ILE A 795 25.22 -20.06 30.49
N ALA A 796 26.15 -21.00 30.65
CA ALA A 796 27.23 -20.86 31.63
C ALA A 796 28.16 -19.68 31.30
N LEU A 797 28.48 -19.50 30.02
CA LEU A 797 29.29 -18.38 29.52
C LEU A 797 28.54 -17.04 29.63
N LEU A 798 27.24 -17.02 29.29
CA LEU A 798 26.41 -15.82 29.37
C LEU A 798 26.27 -15.31 30.81
N ARG A 799 26.06 -16.22 31.78
CA ARG A 799 26.03 -15.86 33.22
C ARG A 799 27.32 -15.17 33.67
N GLN A 800 28.46 -15.62 33.17
CA GLN A 800 29.75 -14.98 33.48
C GLN A 800 29.91 -13.63 32.78
N LEU A 801 29.44 -13.51 31.54
CA LEU A 801 29.47 -12.24 30.81
C LEU A 801 28.59 -11.18 31.48
N ILE A 802 27.38 -11.56 31.94
CA ILE A 802 26.49 -10.67 32.73
C ILE A 802 27.15 -10.26 34.04
N ALA A 803 27.74 -11.21 34.77
CA ALA A 803 28.43 -10.91 36.03
C ALA A 803 29.61 -9.93 35.84
N ARG A 804 30.30 -10.01 34.70
CA ARG A 804 31.39 -9.10 34.34
C ARG A 804 30.88 -7.73 33.89
N ALA A 805 29.86 -7.69 33.04
CA ALA A 805 29.25 -6.45 32.56
C ALA A 805 28.59 -5.64 33.68
N GLY A 806 28.04 -6.31 34.70
CA GLY A 806 27.51 -5.67 35.91
C GLY A 806 28.55 -4.92 36.75
N LEU A 807 29.84 -5.19 36.56
CA LEU A 807 30.95 -4.47 37.19
C LEU A 807 31.41 -3.24 36.38
N GLU A 808 31.00 -3.13 35.11
CA GLU A 808 31.36 -2.02 34.21
C GLU A 808 30.26 -0.93 34.20
N LYS A 809 30.64 0.34 34.01
CA LYS A 809 29.74 1.51 34.17
C LYS A 809 28.59 1.61 33.15
N HIS A 810 28.57 0.77 32.11
CA HIS A 810 27.61 0.85 31.00
C HIS A 810 27.02 -0.51 30.61
N PRO A 811 26.20 -1.14 31.48
CA PRO A 811 25.57 -2.44 31.19
C PRO A 811 24.62 -2.39 29.98
N GLN A 812 24.14 -1.20 29.60
CA GLN A 812 23.24 -0.98 28.46
C GLN A 812 23.90 -1.21 27.08
N VAL A 813 25.23 -1.38 27.03
CA VAL A 813 25.97 -1.60 25.77
C VAL A 813 26.16 -3.10 25.47
N MET A 814 25.90 -3.97 26.44
CA MET A 814 26.00 -5.43 26.32
C MET A 814 25.06 -5.96 25.23
N LEU A 815 25.51 -6.91 24.40
CA LEU A 815 24.77 -7.50 23.26
C LEU A 815 24.43 -6.56 22.09
N ARG A 816 24.82 -5.28 22.14
CA ARG A 816 24.57 -4.32 21.04
C ARG A 816 25.46 -4.58 19.81
N ARG A 817 26.65 -5.14 20.01
CA ARG A 817 27.59 -5.55 18.95
C ARG A 817 28.21 -6.90 19.33
N THR A 818 28.36 -7.81 18.37
CA THR A 818 29.01 -9.11 18.61
C THR A 818 30.52 -8.97 18.52
N GLU A 819 31.19 -8.64 19.63
CA GLU A 819 32.64 -8.46 19.68
C GLU A 819 33.34 -9.54 20.53
N SER A 820 32.57 -10.31 21.30
CA SER A 820 33.06 -11.42 22.13
C SER A 820 32.73 -12.81 21.54
N VAL A 821 33.43 -13.83 22.03
CA VAL A 821 33.19 -15.23 21.64
C VAL A 821 31.81 -15.65 22.13
N VAL A 822 31.48 -15.28 23.38
CA VAL A 822 30.20 -15.61 24.02
C VAL A 822 29.01 -14.99 23.30
N GLU A 823 29.07 -13.70 22.96
CA GLU A 823 27.98 -13.02 22.23
C GLU A 823 27.76 -13.65 20.86
N LYS A 824 28.83 -14.06 20.17
CA LYS A 824 28.71 -14.74 18.89
C LYS A 824 28.14 -16.16 19.02
N MET A 825 28.57 -16.94 20.01
CA MET A 825 27.98 -18.25 20.29
C MET A 825 26.49 -18.15 20.63
N LEU A 826 26.11 -17.16 21.43
CA LEU A 826 24.71 -16.88 21.75
C LEU A 826 23.91 -16.51 20.49
N ALA A 827 24.42 -15.58 19.66
CA ALA A 827 23.75 -15.18 18.43
C ALA A 827 23.56 -16.36 17.46
N ASN A 828 24.58 -17.21 17.32
CA ASN A 828 24.51 -18.41 16.49
C ASN A 828 23.51 -19.43 17.07
N TRP A 829 23.53 -19.66 18.39
CA TRP A 829 22.59 -20.55 19.07
C TRP A 829 21.14 -20.09 18.87
N ILE A 830 20.84 -18.80 19.07
CA ILE A 830 19.49 -18.22 18.84
C ILE A 830 19.07 -18.47 17.38
N ALA A 831 19.96 -18.19 16.43
CA ALA A 831 19.65 -18.34 15.01
C ALA A 831 19.36 -19.80 14.61
N LEU A 832 20.11 -20.77 15.15
CA LEU A 832 19.85 -22.20 14.93
C LEU A 832 18.50 -22.62 15.50
N CYS A 833 18.17 -22.15 16.71
CA CYS A 833 16.92 -22.41 17.39
C CYS A 833 15.69 -21.78 16.69
N LEU A 834 15.84 -20.62 16.06
CA LEU A 834 14.75 -19.93 15.39
C LEU A 834 14.45 -20.46 13.98
N TYR A 835 15.26 -21.37 13.42
CA TYR A 835 15.13 -21.80 12.03
C TYR A 835 13.73 -22.37 11.69
N GLU A 836 13.17 -23.25 12.52
CA GLU A 836 11.83 -23.82 12.28
C GLU A 836 10.72 -22.77 12.45
N TYR A 837 10.84 -21.88 13.44
CA TYR A 837 9.90 -20.76 13.63
C TYR A 837 9.92 -19.77 12.47
N LEU A 838 11.10 -19.54 11.88
CA LEU A 838 11.28 -18.71 10.69
C LEU A 838 10.70 -19.36 9.43
N GLN A 839 10.50 -20.68 9.39
CA GLN A 839 9.74 -21.33 8.32
C GLN A 839 8.22 -21.19 8.48
N GLY A 840 7.75 -20.84 9.68
CA GLY A 840 6.34 -20.63 10.00
C GLY A 840 5.82 -19.22 9.63
N PRO A 841 4.62 -18.86 10.12
CA PRO A 841 3.95 -17.60 9.79
C PRO A 841 4.72 -16.35 10.28
N SER A 842 5.51 -16.48 11.34
CA SER A 842 6.38 -15.37 11.82
C SER A 842 7.44 -14.98 10.78
N GLY A 843 7.96 -15.96 10.03
CA GLY A 843 8.89 -15.72 8.93
C GLY A 843 8.23 -14.95 7.79
N SER A 844 6.95 -15.22 7.50
CA SER A 844 6.22 -14.47 6.48
C SER A 844 6.04 -13.00 6.81
N SER A 845 5.70 -12.69 8.05
CA SER A 845 5.54 -11.30 8.50
C SER A 845 6.88 -10.56 8.51
N LEU A 846 7.95 -11.19 8.96
CA LEU A 846 9.30 -10.60 8.95
C LEU A 846 9.83 -10.40 7.53
N PHE A 847 9.57 -11.35 6.63
CA PHE A 847 9.97 -11.22 5.23
C PHE A 847 9.18 -10.11 4.51
N LEU A 848 7.88 -10.00 4.78
CA LEU A 848 7.04 -8.91 4.28
C LEU A 848 7.56 -7.55 4.77
N LEU A 849 7.85 -7.43 6.06
CA LEU A 849 8.45 -6.23 6.64
C LEU A 849 9.80 -5.91 5.97
N PHE A 850 10.69 -6.88 5.84
CA PHE A 850 11.98 -6.69 5.16
C PHE A 850 11.78 -6.24 3.71
N LYS A 851 10.86 -6.85 2.97
CA LYS A 851 10.57 -6.49 1.58
C LYS A 851 10.00 -5.08 1.47
N ALA A 852 9.09 -4.69 2.36
CA ALA A 852 8.55 -3.34 2.44
C ALA A 852 9.66 -2.31 2.74
N LEU A 853 10.49 -2.58 3.75
CA LEU A 853 11.62 -1.74 4.10
C LEU A 853 12.61 -1.60 2.94
N LYS A 854 12.97 -2.72 2.30
CA LYS A 854 13.89 -2.73 1.16
C LYS A 854 13.31 -1.95 -0.03
N HIS A 855 12.03 -2.16 -0.35
CA HIS A 855 11.34 -1.43 -1.41
C HIS A 855 11.37 0.08 -1.14
N GLN A 856 11.11 0.48 0.12
CA GLN A 856 11.13 1.88 0.53
C GLN A 856 12.53 2.49 0.46
N THR A 857 13.56 1.78 0.95
CA THR A 857 14.93 2.31 0.90
C THR A 857 15.48 2.38 -0.52
N GLU A 858 15.14 1.41 -1.37
CA GLU A 858 15.58 1.36 -2.78
C GLU A 858 14.77 2.27 -3.72
N LYS A 859 13.65 2.85 -3.25
CA LYS A 859 12.86 3.87 -4.00
C LYS A 859 13.71 5.10 -4.31
N GLY A 860 14.68 5.43 -3.44
CA GLY A 860 15.56 6.59 -3.53
C GLY A 860 17.05 6.22 -3.48
N PRO A 861 17.94 7.21 -3.57
CA PRO A 861 19.37 7.00 -3.66
C PRO A 861 19.90 6.41 -2.36
N VAL A 862 20.75 5.40 -2.52
CA VAL A 862 21.47 4.73 -1.45
C VAL A 862 22.95 4.83 -1.80
N ASP A 863 23.74 5.42 -0.91
CA ASP A 863 25.18 5.47 -1.10
C ASP A 863 25.77 4.05 -1.08
N ALA A 864 26.53 3.70 -2.12
CA ALA A 864 27.16 2.39 -2.28
C ALA A 864 28.26 2.11 -1.23
N VAL A 865 28.84 3.15 -0.61
CA VAL A 865 29.94 3.02 0.35
C VAL A 865 29.45 3.12 1.78
N THR A 866 28.69 4.18 2.14
CA THR A 866 28.21 4.37 3.52
C THR A 866 26.93 3.60 3.84
N PHE A 867 26.17 3.20 2.80
CA PHE A 867 24.83 2.62 2.89
C PHE A 867 23.77 3.56 3.47
N ASP A 868 24.03 4.87 3.50
CA ASP A 868 23.04 5.86 3.89
C ASP A 868 22.03 6.07 2.77
N ALA A 869 20.75 6.15 3.13
CA ALA A 869 19.65 6.16 2.18
C ALA A 869 18.79 7.41 2.36
N ARG A 870 18.28 7.95 1.25
CA ARG A 870 17.38 9.11 1.29
C ARG A 870 16.06 8.79 1.99
N TYR A 871 15.52 7.60 1.78
CA TYR A 871 14.30 7.11 2.42
C TYR A 871 14.64 6.13 3.55
N SER A 872 15.52 6.56 4.45
CA SER A 872 15.87 5.81 5.65
C SER A 872 14.86 6.06 6.77
N LEU A 873 14.44 5.01 7.46
CA LEU A 873 13.67 5.12 8.71
C LEU A 873 14.53 5.59 9.90
N SER A 874 15.87 5.55 9.78
CA SER A 874 16.79 6.02 10.82
C SER A 874 17.45 7.33 10.43
N GLU A 875 17.37 8.31 11.33
CA GLU A 875 17.99 9.63 11.17
C GLU A 875 19.51 9.54 11.01
N ASP A 876 20.16 8.64 11.77
CA ASP A 876 21.61 8.40 11.70
C ASP A 876 22.08 7.84 10.35
N ARG A 877 21.16 7.25 9.58
CA ARG A 877 21.41 6.63 8.27
C ARG A 877 20.71 7.37 7.14
N LEU A 878 20.21 8.58 7.44
CA LEU A 878 19.52 9.42 6.48
C LEU A 878 20.56 10.12 5.62
N LEU A 879 20.41 9.99 4.31
CA LEU A 879 21.19 10.76 3.36
C LEU A 879 20.73 12.23 3.41
N LYS A 880 21.45 13.03 4.19
CA LYS A 880 21.14 14.45 4.44
C LYS A 880 21.32 15.30 3.19
N GLU A 881 22.22 14.89 2.30
CA GLU A 881 22.46 15.57 1.03
C GLU A 881 21.31 15.32 0.05
N GLN A 882 20.85 16.39 -0.59
CA GLN A 882 19.85 16.31 -1.64
C GLN A 882 20.56 15.97 -2.95
N ILE A 883 20.55 14.68 -3.31
CA ILE A 883 21.08 14.19 -4.57
C ILE A 883 19.94 14.16 -5.60
N ASP A 884 20.13 14.79 -6.75
CA ASP A 884 19.22 14.69 -7.89
C ASP A 884 19.46 13.34 -8.60
N TYR A 885 18.42 12.50 -8.73
CA TYR A 885 18.51 11.15 -9.32
C TYR A 885 17.33 10.88 -10.28
N GLU A 886 17.55 10.07 -11.33
CA GLU A 886 16.48 9.57 -12.23
C GLU A 886 16.16 8.11 -11.97
N THR A 887 14.94 7.69 -12.31
CA THR A 887 14.60 6.27 -12.43
C THR A 887 14.80 5.80 -13.88
N LEU A 888 15.62 4.76 -14.06
CA LEU A 888 15.91 4.08 -15.32
C LEU A 888 15.18 2.73 -15.34
N TYR A 889 14.63 2.35 -16.49
CA TYR A 889 13.98 1.06 -16.69
C TYR A 889 14.80 0.21 -17.67
N PHE A 890 15.39 -0.86 -17.16
CA PHE A 890 16.15 -1.82 -17.96
C PHE A 890 15.25 -2.97 -18.39
N LYS A 891 15.13 -3.19 -19.70
CA LYS A 891 14.51 -4.39 -20.25
C LYS A 891 15.55 -5.50 -20.30
N ILE A 892 15.40 -6.48 -19.44
CA ILE A 892 16.37 -7.56 -19.27
C ILE A 892 15.88 -8.78 -20.04
N ILE A 893 16.75 -9.34 -20.88
CA ILE A 893 16.53 -10.60 -21.57
C ILE A 893 17.22 -11.68 -20.72
N PRO A 894 16.46 -12.63 -20.13
CA PRO A 894 17.06 -13.70 -19.34
C PRO A 894 17.96 -14.61 -20.21
N PRO A 895 19.07 -15.13 -19.67
CA PRO A 895 19.89 -16.10 -20.38
C PRO A 895 19.10 -17.39 -20.65
N LYS A 896 19.19 -17.93 -21.88
CA LYS A 896 18.51 -19.18 -22.27
C LYS A 896 19.00 -20.34 -21.40
N LEU A 897 18.10 -21.00 -20.69
CA LEU A 897 18.40 -22.21 -19.92
C LEU A 897 18.07 -23.45 -20.78
N GLY A 898 19.06 -23.94 -21.52
CA GLY A 898 18.97 -25.17 -22.35
C GLY A 898 18.60 -24.93 -23.82
N ASP A 899 19.10 -25.80 -24.70
CA ASP A 899 19.10 -25.65 -26.17
C ASP A 899 17.70 -25.61 -26.84
N ASN A 900 16.61 -25.95 -26.13
CA ASN A 900 15.26 -26.07 -26.71
C ASN A 900 14.14 -25.38 -25.89
N ALA A 901 14.41 -24.22 -25.29
CA ALA A 901 13.37 -23.41 -24.65
C ALA A 901 13.17 -22.07 -25.36
N THR A 902 11.91 -21.75 -25.72
CA THR A 902 11.48 -20.45 -26.27
C THR A 902 11.85 -19.31 -25.32
N PRO A 903 12.18 -18.10 -25.83
CA PRO A 903 12.57 -16.99 -24.98
C PRO A 903 11.45 -16.65 -23.98
N THR A 904 11.75 -16.80 -22.69
CA THR A 904 10.91 -16.34 -21.59
C THR A 904 10.76 -14.81 -21.66
N GLU A 905 9.60 -14.33 -21.22
CA GLU A 905 9.20 -12.93 -21.25
C GLU A 905 10.29 -11.97 -20.76
N THR A 906 10.40 -10.83 -21.42
CA THR A 906 11.37 -9.79 -21.07
C THR A 906 10.99 -9.11 -19.77
N VAL A 907 11.88 -9.11 -18.79
CA VAL A 907 11.62 -8.56 -17.44
C VAL A 907 12.07 -7.11 -17.37
N ILE A 908 11.21 -6.21 -16.89
CA ILE A 908 11.53 -4.79 -16.69
C ILE A 908 12.05 -4.59 -15.26
N CYS A 909 13.23 -3.98 -15.11
CA CYS A 909 13.85 -3.66 -13.83
C CYS A 909 14.02 -2.15 -13.66
N ARG A 910 13.54 -1.61 -12.53
CA ARG A 910 13.72 -0.22 -12.12
C ARG A 910 15.04 -0.04 -11.40
N VAL A 911 15.82 0.95 -11.83
CA VAL A 911 17.16 1.28 -11.31
C VAL A 911 17.28 2.80 -11.20
N LEU A 912 18.18 3.34 -10.39
CA LEU A 912 18.44 4.78 -10.31
C LEU A 912 19.68 5.17 -11.11
N SER A 913 19.70 6.38 -11.68
CA SER A 913 20.87 6.88 -12.44
C SER A 913 22.13 7.05 -11.60
N CYS A 914 21.97 7.24 -10.29
CA CYS A 914 23.06 7.30 -9.31
C CYS A 914 23.50 5.92 -8.79
N ASP A 915 22.83 4.84 -9.19
CA ASP A 915 23.25 3.50 -8.77
C ASP A 915 24.59 3.13 -9.41
N SER A 916 25.52 2.62 -8.61
CA SER A 916 26.74 2.01 -9.12
C SER A 916 26.42 0.77 -9.98
N ILE A 917 27.33 0.38 -10.87
CA ILE A 917 27.22 -0.85 -11.67
C ILE A 917 26.98 -2.07 -10.77
N ARG A 918 27.55 -2.09 -9.57
CA ARG A 918 27.36 -3.15 -8.58
C ARG A 918 25.92 -3.17 -8.05
N GLN A 919 25.34 -2.01 -7.73
CA GLN A 919 23.94 -1.89 -7.30
C GLN A 919 22.97 -2.24 -8.43
N LEU A 920 23.26 -1.81 -9.67
CA LEU A 920 22.51 -2.17 -10.87
C LEU A 920 22.48 -3.70 -11.08
N LYS A 921 23.64 -4.37 -11.06
CA LYS A 921 23.73 -5.83 -11.16
C LYS A 921 22.92 -6.53 -10.05
N SER A 922 22.94 -6.00 -8.83
CA SER A 922 22.14 -6.52 -7.71
C SER A 922 20.62 -6.36 -7.94
N LYS A 923 20.17 -5.20 -8.42
CA LYS A 923 18.76 -4.93 -8.72
C LYS A 923 18.24 -5.79 -9.89
N ILE A 924 19.06 -5.99 -10.92
CA ILE A 924 18.77 -6.90 -12.04
C ILE A 924 18.60 -8.33 -11.54
N LEU A 925 19.53 -8.80 -10.71
CA LEU A 925 19.47 -10.12 -10.09
C LEU A 925 18.19 -10.29 -9.26
N ASP A 926 17.85 -9.30 -8.44
CA ASP A 926 16.62 -9.34 -7.66
C ASP A 926 15.36 -9.36 -8.53
N CYS A 927 15.37 -8.73 -9.71
CA CYS A 927 14.24 -8.71 -10.64
C CYS A 927 14.11 -10.00 -11.47
N LEU A 928 15.22 -10.57 -11.95
CA LEU A 928 15.21 -11.82 -12.73
C LEU A 928 14.90 -13.04 -11.86
N TYR A 929 15.43 -13.04 -10.64
CA TYR A 929 15.43 -14.20 -9.77
C TYR A 929 14.50 -14.03 -8.57
N LYS A 930 13.43 -13.24 -8.70
CA LYS A 930 12.45 -12.94 -7.62
C LYS A 930 12.02 -14.19 -6.84
N ASN A 931 11.84 -15.32 -7.55
CA ASN A 931 11.31 -16.58 -7.00
C ASN A 931 12.37 -17.65 -6.72
N THR A 932 13.65 -17.37 -6.98
CA THR A 932 14.72 -18.34 -6.70
C THR A 932 15.47 -17.95 -5.43
N ALA A 933 15.91 -18.95 -4.68
CA ALA A 933 16.61 -18.71 -3.44
C ALA A 933 17.98 -18.05 -3.73
N PHE A 934 18.40 -17.04 -2.96
CA PHE A 934 19.60 -16.22 -3.23
C PHE A 934 20.94 -17.00 -3.46
N SER A 935 21.00 -18.31 -3.20
CA SER A 935 22.21 -19.17 -3.32
C SER A 935 22.21 -19.97 -4.61
N SER A 936 21.04 -20.15 -5.23
CA SER A 936 20.94 -20.62 -6.62
C SER A 936 21.05 -19.46 -7.61
N ARG A 937 21.27 -18.23 -7.12
CA ARG A 937 21.48 -17.04 -7.95
C ARG A 937 22.98 -16.86 -8.20
N PRO A 938 23.37 -16.46 -9.42
CA PRO A 938 24.74 -16.01 -9.67
C PRO A 938 25.06 -14.79 -8.81
N THR A 939 26.31 -14.66 -8.35
CA THR A 939 26.73 -13.49 -7.57
C THR A 939 26.88 -12.27 -8.48
N VAL A 940 26.89 -11.07 -7.88
CA VAL A 940 27.10 -9.82 -8.62
C VAL A 940 28.43 -9.80 -9.40
N HIS A 941 29.40 -10.61 -8.98
CA HIS A 941 30.71 -10.73 -9.62
C HIS A 941 30.72 -11.74 -10.76
N ASP A 942 29.77 -12.68 -10.80
CA ASP A 942 29.70 -13.75 -11.82
C ASP A 942 28.99 -13.31 -13.11
N ILE A 943 28.39 -12.12 -13.10
CA ILE A 943 27.55 -11.63 -14.20
C ILE A 943 28.19 -10.39 -14.78
N ASP A 944 28.38 -10.39 -16.10
CA ASP A 944 28.73 -9.19 -16.84
C ASP A 944 27.54 -8.65 -17.63
N LEU A 945 27.46 -7.32 -17.67
CA LEU A 945 26.42 -6.61 -18.40
C LEU A 945 26.91 -6.38 -19.82
N GLY A 946 26.43 -7.20 -20.75
CA GLY A 946 26.61 -6.98 -22.19
C GLY A 946 25.54 -6.03 -22.71
N MET A 947 25.95 -4.92 -23.34
CA MET A 947 25.01 -4.03 -24.02
C MET A 947 24.67 -4.63 -25.39
N CYS A 948 23.48 -5.22 -25.53
CA CYS A 948 22.96 -5.58 -26.85
C CYS A 948 22.46 -4.31 -27.54
N CYS A 949 23.33 -3.64 -28.30
CA CYS A 949 22.89 -2.72 -29.33
C CYS A 949 22.19 -3.53 -30.41
N VAL A 950 20.86 -3.64 -30.32
CA VAL A 950 20.07 -4.00 -31.49
C VAL A 950 20.11 -2.79 -32.41
N VAL A 951 21.11 -2.76 -33.28
CA VAL A 951 21.13 -1.87 -34.44
C VAL A 951 20.01 -2.39 -35.35
N TYR A 952 18.82 -1.81 -35.22
CA TYR A 952 17.84 -1.89 -36.29
C TYR A 952 18.41 -1.03 -37.43
N LEU A 953 19.08 -1.69 -38.37
CA LEU A 953 19.37 -1.15 -39.70
C LEU A 953 18.08 -1.01 -40.48
#